data_AF-A0A661FCX0-F1
#
_entry.id   AF-A0A661FCX0-F1
#
_cell.length_a   1.000
_cell.length_b   1.000
_cell.length_c   1.000
_cell.angle_alpha   90.00
_cell.angle_beta   90.00
_cell.angle_gamma   90.00
#
_symmetry.space_group_name_H-M   'P 1'
#
loop_
_entity.id
_entity.type
_entity.pdbx_description
1 polymer ?
#
loop_
_entity_poly.entity_id
_entity_poly.type
_entity_poly.pdbx_seq_one_letter_code
_entity_poly.pdbx_strand_id
1 'polypeptide(L)'
;MSTDSISHFFSPQKIVVVGASRREGSLGQIIIKNLLAGGVAAANLSAVNPKYDKVLDTPCFSTVAGLPAVPDLAVIVSPAKTIPNLIGELGIKGTKSVIVISAGFSEGGSQQGGQLEAEMLSEAQKYSMRIIGPNCLGVLSPINGLNASFSHLMPPKGKIGVISQSGAMLTSIIDWACGRGIGFSHLVSLGDMSDVGFPEMLDFMSADPNTNAILIYMESIHNARRFISAARAASRTKPVVVLKVGRSPEGRKAAASHTGALAGSDDVYEAAFNRCGLLRVDGMRELFYAAASLTAIKPVKADKLAILTNGGGMGVLATDALIAEGGTLATLSAETLQKLDEKLPASWSQGNPVDIIGDAGPDRYSEALKIVQADKGVDAVLVLNCPTAVASSLEAAEAISTVAKKSDQCLLASWVGSATAEKSRSLFAERGIPSYATPEAAVNSFMHLVRYKRNQDILMETPPALTADLAFDSDKAWGIVAKVISEGREWLNELEAKAVLDAYGIPTVKTHLAKSPEEASAFAEALGFPVVLKLFSPDILHKSDVRGVALNLRSSEAVQQAALDIEQTVREMRPDARIEGFTVQKMVSSKGTHELILGVLNDQTFGPILLFGQGGTAVEILDDKALALPPLNLKLAKDMVSRTKVYQLLKGYRDQEAIDMDALLLTLIKLSQMVVDLDHLAELDINPLLVSKEGVIVLDARIKASIKKTAGADQLAIHPYPQKYEELVRLKSGQTFKIRPVRPEDEPALIENFEKMTQEEIRFRFFHIVKKMDHLMAARFTQIDYDREMALVVTDPGNDPEWNLYAVVRLIRDPSGNGAEFSLIVNHIVGGQGLGSLLMRRIISYAKAQGIEEIYGEVLAENSVMISLCKRVGFSVHKKLNDPGVVGVSLKLSA
;
A
#
# COMPACT_ATOMS: atom_id res chain seq x y z
N MET A 1 -4.28 -29.56 -2.93
CA MET A 1 -2.98 -29.07 -3.46
C MET A 1 -3.22 -28.59 -4.87
N SER A 2 -3.61 -27.33 -5.03
CA SER A 2 -3.60 -26.65 -6.33
C SER A 2 -2.14 -26.36 -6.67
N THR A 3 -1.63 -26.95 -7.75
CA THR A 3 -0.35 -26.53 -8.34
C THR A 3 -0.56 -25.12 -8.90
N ASP A 4 -0.07 -24.12 -8.19
CA ASP A 4 -0.19 -22.71 -8.54
C ASP A 4 0.45 -22.43 -9.91
N SER A 5 -0.35 -21.98 -10.89
CA SER A 5 0.11 -21.67 -12.27
C SER A 5 1.26 -20.65 -12.31
N ILE A 6 1.40 -19.84 -11.25
CA ILE A 6 2.49 -18.86 -11.14
C ILE A 6 3.84 -19.54 -10.86
N SER A 7 3.86 -20.63 -10.11
CA SER A 7 5.10 -21.35 -9.77
C SER A 7 5.84 -21.88 -11.00
N HIS A 8 5.11 -22.26 -12.06
CA HIS A 8 5.69 -22.73 -13.31
C HIS A 8 6.52 -21.67 -14.06
N PHE A 9 6.36 -20.38 -13.76
CA PHE A 9 7.25 -19.35 -14.32
C PHE A 9 8.65 -19.38 -13.72
N PHE A 10 8.81 -19.87 -12.48
CA PHE A 10 10.06 -19.81 -11.73
C PHE A 10 10.70 -21.16 -11.45
N SER A 11 9.92 -22.25 -11.45
CA SER A 11 10.39 -23.62 -11.25
C SER A 11 9.74 -24.65 -12.21
N PRO A 12 9.75 -24.42 -13.54
CA PRO A 12 9.22 -25.38 -14.51
C PRO A 12 10.11 -26.63 -14.61
N GLN A 13 9.51 -27.79 -14.85
CA GLN A 13 10.24 -29.02 -15.15
C GLN A 13 10.48 -29.19 -16.65
N LYS A 14 9.51 -28.80 -17.49
CA LYS A 14 9.60 -28.89 -18.96
C LYS A 14 9.37 -27.53 -19.61
N ILE A 15 10.31 -27.12 -20.46
CA ILE A 15 10.30 -25.80 -21.10
C ILE A 15 10.33 -25.95 -22.62
N VAL A 16 9.52 -25.14 -23.32
CA VAL A 16 9.61 -24.99 -24.78
C VAL A 16 9.93 -23.56 -25.18
N VAL A 17 10.85 -23.38 -26.12
CA VAL A 17 11.14 -22.07 -26.75
C VAL A 17 10.56 -22.04 -28.17
N VAL A 18 9.52 -21.23 -28.37
CA VAL A 18 8.84 -21.06 -29.67
C VAL A 18 9.42 -19.86 -30.39
N GLY A 19 9.87 -20.04 -31.64
CA GLY A 19 10.63 -19.01 -32.36
C GLY A 19 12.15 -19.14 -32.21
N ALA A 20 12.62 -20.30 -31.76
CA ALA A 20 14.06 -20.64 -31.72
C ALA A 20 14.70 -20.52 -33.11
N SER A 21 15.95 -20.08 -33.20
CA SER A 21 16.65 -19.92 -34.48
C SER A 21 18.13 -20.30 -34.35
N ARG A 22 18.75 -20.74 -35.46
CA ARG A 22 20.21 -20.94 -35.54
C ARG A 22 20.98 -19.65 -35.85
N ARG A 23 20.29 -18.54 -36.15
CA ARG A 23 20.93 -17.26 -36.46
C ARG A 23 21.62 -16.73 -35.21
N GLU A 24 22.93 -16.51 -35.33
CA GLU A 24 23.73 -15.92 -34.27
C GLU A 24 23.13 -14.58 -33.79
N GLY A 25 23.06 -14.41 -32.48
CA GLY A 25 22.47 -13.21 -31.85
C GLY A 25 20.94 -13.13 -31.94
N SER A 26 20.25 -14.14 -32.46
CA SER A 26 18.78 -14.18 -32.37
C SER A 26 18.31 -14.43 -30.93
N LEU A 27 17.25 -13.75 -30.52
CA LEU A 27 16.70 -13.85 -29.16
C LEU A 27 16.35 -15.30 -28.78
N GLY A 28 15.75 -16.08 -29.69
CA GLY A 28 15.44 -17.49 -29.44
C GLY A 28 16.66 -18.37 -29.20
N GLN A 29 17.79 -18.08 -29.87
CA GLN A 29 19.05 -18.78 -29.60
C GLN A 29 19.63 -18.37 -28.24
N ILE A 30 19.59 -17.07 -27.90
CA ILE A 30 20.08 -16.53 -26.63
C ILE A 30 19.31 -17.13 -25.46
N ILE A 31 17.98 -17.19 -25.54
CA ILE A 31 17.13 -17.77 -24.49
C ILE A 31 17.46 -19.25 -24.27
N ILE A 32 17.62 -20.05 -25.33
CA ILE A 32 18.04 -21.46 -25.20
C ILE A 32 19.41 -21.56 -24.51
N LYS A 33 20.38 -20.73 -24.93
CA LYS A 33 21.72 -20.69 -24.31
C LYS A 33 21.63 -20.32 -22.82
N ASN A 34 20.81 -19.34 -22.48
CA ASN A 34 20.62 -18.87 -21.11
C ASN A 34 19.94 -19.92 -20.22
N LEU A 35 18.93 -20.63 -20.73
CA LEU A 35 18.28 -21.73 -20.01
C LEU A 35 19.27 -22.86 -19.70
N LEU A 36 20.07 -23.26 -20.68
CA LEU A 36 21.12 -24.29 -20.50
C LEU A 36 22.20 -23.82 -19.51
N ALA A 37 22.68 -22.58 -19.64
CA ALA A 37 23.69 -22.00 -18.75
C ALA A 37 23.17 -21.79 -17.32
N GLY A 38 21.86 -21.56 -17.15
CA GLY A 38 21.21 -21.45 -15.84
C GLY A 38 21.18 -22.78 -15.07
N GLY A 39 21.20 -23.91 -15.79
CA GLY A 39 21.16 -25.26 -15.21
C GLY A 39 19.96 -26.11 -15.62
N VAL A 40 19.14 -25.65 -16.58
CA VAL A 40 18.05 -26.46 -17.13
C VAL A 40 18.63 -27.65 -17.91
N ALA A 41 18.23 -28.86 -17.54
CA ALA A 41 18.67 -30.07 -18.23
C ALA A 41 18.24 -30.07 -19.69
N ALA A 42 19.15 -30.40 -20.62
CA ALA A 42 18.84 -30.42 -22.05
C ALA A 42 17.67 -31.34 -22.42
N ALA A 43 17.47 -32.44 -21.68
CA ALA A 43 16.34 -33.37 -21.86
C ALA A 43 14.97 -32.75 -21.54
N ASN A 44 14.96 -31.67 -20.76
CA ASN A 44 13.76 -30.96 -20.34
C ASN A 44 13.47 -29.72 -21.20
N LEU A 45 14.33 -29.44 -22.18
CA LEU A 45 14.22 -28.28 -23.06
C LEU A 45 13.88 -28.74 -24.48
N SER A 46 12.88 -28.11 -25.09
CA SER A 46 12.52 -28.31 -26.50
C SER A 46 12.40 -26.96 -27.21
N ALA A 47 12.53 -26.98 -28.54
CA ALA A 47 12.37 -25.79 -29.38
C ALA A 47 11.27 -26.01 -30.42
N VAL A 48 10.61 -24.94 -30.85
CA VAL A 48 9.65 -24.98 -31.97
C VAL A 48 10.07 -23.97 -33.04
N ASN A 49 10.36 -24.47 -34.24
CA ASN A 49 10.58 -23.70 -35.45
C ASN A 49 10.36 -24.60 -36.69
N PRO A 50 9.56 -24.19 -37.68
CA PRO A 50 9.28 -25.02 -38.87
C PRO A 50 10.51 -25.30 -39.75
N LYS A 51 11.61 -24.53 -39.62
CA LYS A 51 12.79 -24.62 -40.49
C LYS A 51 13.91 -25.52 -39.97
N TYR A 52 13.89 -25.89 -38.68
CA TYR A 52 15.01 -26.56 -38.04
C TYR A 52 14.56 -27.84 -37.33
N ASP A 53 15.40 -28.85 -37.38
CA ASP A 53 15.31 -30.10 -36.61
C ASP A 53 16.00 -30.01 -35.24
N LYS A 54 16.94 -29.07 -35.11
CA LYS A 54 17.72 -28.81 -33.89
C LYS A 54 18.15 -27.36 -33.80
N VAL A 55 18.20 -26.77 -32.61
CA VAL A 55 18.80 -25.44 -32.37
C VAL A 55 19.80 -25.59 -31.24
N LEU A 56 21.08 -25.29 -31.49
CA LEU A 56 22.20 -25.70 -30.62
C LEU A 56 22.14 -27.22 -30.36
N ASP A 57 22.12 -27.62 -29.08
CA ASP A 57 21.96 -29.01 -28.67
C ASP A 57 20.51 -29.44 -28.35
N THR A 58 19.55 -28.56 -28.59
CA THR A 58 18.13 -28.75 -28.24
C THR A 58 17.31 -29.29 -29.43
N PRO A 59 16.51 -30.36 -29.25
CA PRO A 59 15.57 -30.85 -30.27
C PRO A 59 14.58 -29.77 -30.69
N CYS A 60 14.38 -29.60 -32.00
CA CYS A 60 13.47 -28.62 -32.56
C CYS A 60 12.36 -29.30 -33.38
N PHE A 61 11.12 -28.95 -33.05
CA PHE A 61 9.92 -29.47 -33.69
C PHE A 61 9.31 -28.42 -34.63
N SER A 62 8.67 -28.87 -35.69
CA SER A 62 8.07 -27.95 -36.67
C SER A 62 6.81 -27.25 -36.17
N THR A 63 6.08 -27.88 -35.23
CA THR A 63 4.82 -27.38 -34.65
C THR A 63 4.72 -27.71 -33.16
N VAL A 64 3.85 -26.99 -32.43
CA VAL A 64 3.57 -27.23 -31.01
C VAL A 64 2.95 -28.62 -30.80
N ALA A 65 2.08 -29.05 -31.72
CA ALA A 65 1.45 -30.37 -31.65
C ALA A 65 2.48 -31.52 -31.63
N GLY A 66 3.60 -31.37 -32.35
CA GLY A 66 4.67 -32.35 -32.44
C GLY A 66 5.53 -32.51 -31.17
N LEU A 67 5.34 -31.66 -30.15
CA LEU A 67 6.09 -31.78 -28.89
C LEU A 67 5.82 -33.12 -28.18
N PRO A 68 6.83 -33.77 -27.61
CA PRO A 68 6.71 -35.11 -27.02
C PRO A 68 5.94 -35.12 -25.69
N ALA A 69 5.84 -33.97 -25.03
CA ALA A 69 5.13 -33.79 -23.77
C ALA A 69 4.50 -32.40 -23.71
N VAL A 70 3.57 -32.21 -22.77
CA VAL A 70 3.05 -30.89 -22.41
C VAL A 70 4.16 -30.12 -21.69
N PRO A 71 4.56 -28.93 -22.15
CA PRO A 71 5.50 -28.09 -21.42
C PRO A 71 4.79 -27.37 -20.28
N ASP A 72 5.49 -27.24 -19.15
CA ASP A 72 5.02 -26.46 -17.99
C ASP A 72 5.10 -24.96 -18.30
N LEU A 73 6.15 -24.57 -19.03
CA LEU A 73 6.43 -23.20 -19.46
C LEU A 73 6.73 -23.13 -20.95
N ALA A 74 6.07 -22.22 -21.67
CA ALA A 74 6.45 -21.83 -23.03
C ALA A 74 7.03 -20.41 -23.05
N VAL A 75 8.15 -20.21 -23.75
CA VAL A 75 8.74 -18.89 -24.01
C VAL A 75 8.59 -18.59 -25.50
N ILE A 76 7.77 -17.59 -25.85
CA ILE A 76 7.45 -17.23 -27.22
C ILE A 76 8.26 -16.02 -27.66
N VAL A 77 9.00 -16.18 -28.74
CA VAL A 77 9.78 -15.14 -29.42
C VAL A 77 9.54 -15.23 -30.92
N SER A 78 8.30 -14.93 -31.32
CA SER A 78 7.82 -14.94 -32.71
C SER A 78 7.13 -13.62 -33.07
N PRO A 79 6.95 -13.26 -34.35
CA PRO A 79 6.26 -12.02 -34.71
C PRO A 79 4.87 -11.91 -34.06
N ALA A 80 4.47 -10.73 -33.56
CA ALA A 80 3.22 -10.53 -32.79
C ALA A 80 1.97 -11.16 -33.44
N LYS A 81 1.86 -11.05 -34.77
CA LYS A 81 0.74 -11.60 -35.56
C LYS A 81 0.56 -13.13 -35.47
N THR A 82 1.60 -13.88 -35.11
CA THR A 82 1.50 -15.34 -34.97
C THR A 82 1.13 -15.78 -33.56
N ILE A 83 1.20 -14.88 -32.58
CA ILE A 83 1.12 -15.21 -31.16
C ILE A 83 -0.28 -15.68 -30.74
N PRO A 84 -1.40 -15.04 -31.14
CA PRO A 84 -2.73 -15.53 -30.77
C PRO A 84 -2.96 -17.00 -31.14
N ASN A 85 -2.60 -17.40 -32.37
CA ASN A 85 -2.71 -18.80 -32.79
C ASN A 85 -1.78 -19.74 -31.98
N LEU A 86 -0.55 -19.31 -31.70
CA LEU A 86 0.39 -20.11 -30.89
C LEU A 86 -0.11 -20.32 -29.45
N ILE A 87 -0.76 -19.31 -28.86
CA ILE A 87 -1.42 -19.45 -27.56
C ILE A 87 -2.53 -20.50 -27.62
N GLY A 88 -3.35 -20.48 -28.67
CA GLY A 88 -4.37 -21.51 -28.91
C GLY A 88 -3.76 -22.91 -29.04
N GLU A 89 -2.71 -23.09 -29.85
CA GLU A 89 -2.03 -24.38 -30.03
C GLU A 89 -1.42 -24.92 -28.72
N LEU A 90 -0.77 -24.05 -27.93
CA LEU A 90 -0.22 -24.39 -26.62
C LEU A 90 -1.33 -24.74 -25.62
N GLY A 91 -2.45 -24.01 -25.66
CA GLY A 91 -3.63 -24.24 -24.83
C GLY A 91 -4.27 -25.61 -25.11
N ILE A 92 -4.42 -25.98 -26.38
CA ILE A 92 -4.88 -27.31 -26.81
C ILE A 92 -3.95 -28.42 -26.32
N LYS A 93 -2.62 -28.19 -26.38
CA LYS A 93 -1.63 -29.14 -25.85
C LYS A 93 -1.73 -29.29 -24.34
N GLY A 94 -2.22 -28.26 -23.63
CA GLY A 94 -2.44 -28.26 -22.18
C GLY A 94 -1.48 -27.37 -21.40
N THR A 95 -0.65 -26.55 -22.06
CA THR A 95 0.25 -25.60 -21.40
C THR A 95 -0.54 -24.53 -20.65
N LYS A 96 -0.09 -24.17 -19.45
CA LYS A 96 -0.79 -23.21 -18.58
C LYS A 96 0.00 -21.92 -18.32
N SER A 97 1.30 -21.88 -18.58
CA SER A 97 2.14 -20.72 -18.29
C SER A 97 2.98 -20.35 -19.50
N VAL A 98 2.87 -19.10 -19.95
CA VAL A 98 3.55 -18.61 -21.16
C VAL A 98 4.21 -17.26 -20.92
N ILE A 99 5.47 -17.12 -21.33
CA ILE A 99 6.18 -15.85 -21.39
C ILE A 99 6.19 -15.38 -22.84
N VAL A 100 5.63 -14.21 -23.09
CA VAL A 100 5.65 -13.59 -24.41
C VAL A 100 6.70 -12.48 -24.42
N ILE A 101 7.79 -12.74 -25.14
CA ILE A 101 8.93 -11.82 -25.23
C ILE A 101 8.68 -10.72 -26.27
N SER A 102 7.96 -11.05 -27.35
CA SER A 102 7.80 -10.17 -28.49
C SER A 102 6.99 -8.91 -28.18
N ALA A 103 7.44 -7.79 -28.73
CA ALA A 103 6.68 -6.54 -28.84
C ALA A 103 5.76 -6.54 -30.09
N GLY A 104 5.01 -5.47 -30.31
CA GLY A 104 4.11 -5.25 -31.45
C GLY A 104 2.62 -5.33 -31.09
N PHE A 105 2.28 -5.03 -29.83
CA PHE A 105 0.97 -5.08 -29.22
C PHE A 105 0.48 -3.66 -28.87
N SER A 106 -0.16 -3.44 -27.73
CA SER A 106 -0.77 -2.15 -27.39
C SER A 106 0.23 -1.03 -27.09
N GLU A 107 1.54 -1.33 -27.01
CA GLU A 107 2.54 -0.31 -26.71
C GLU A 107 2.51 0.85 -27.72
N GLY A 108 2.72 2.07 -27.21
CA GLY A 108 2.63 3.29 -28.03
C GLY A 108 1.24 3.61 -28.60
N GLY A 109 0.18 2.90 -28.20
CA GLY A 109 -1.21 3.21 -28.56
C GLY A 109 -1.67 2.67 -29.93
N SER A 110 -1.02 1.63 -30.46
CA SER A 110 -1.40 1.02 -31.74
C SER A 110 -2.75 0.29 -31.67
N GLN A 111 -3.74 0.72 -32.45
CA GLN A 111 -5.05 0.04 -32.51
C GLN A 111 -4.92 -1.41 -33.01
N GLN A 112 -4.07 -1.67 -34.01
CA GLN A 112 -3.86 -3.02 -34.53
C GLN A 112 -3.17 -3.91 -33.50
N GLY A 113 -2.20 -3.37 -32.76
CA GLY A 113 -1.52 -4.13 -31.72
C GLY A 113 -2.42 -4.42 -30.52
N GLY A 114 -3.29 -3.47 -30.13
CA GLY A 114 -4.33 -3.70 -29.12
C GLY A 114 -5.33 -4.80 -29.51
N GLN A 115 -5.67 -4.95 -30.80
CA GLN A 115 -6.49 -6.07 -31.28
C GLN A 115 -5.76 -7.41 -31.11
N LEU A 116 -4.48 -7.49 -31.50
CA LEU A 116 -3.68 -8.71 -31.31
C LEU A 116 -3.55 -9.10 -29.84
N GLU A 117 -3.42 -8.12 -28.95
CA GLU A 117 -3.36 -8.35 -27.51
C GLU A 117 -4.67 -8.91 -26.97
N ALA A 118 -5.80 -8.32 -27.37
CA ALA A 118 -7.13 -8.81 -27.01
C ALA A 118 -7.39 -10.24 -27.51
N GLU A 119 -7.00 -10.56 -28.74
CA GLU A 119 -7.08 -11.92 -29.30
C GLU A 119 -6.20 -12.90 -28.51
N MET A 120 -4.96 -12.53 -28.20
CA MET A 120 -4.04 -13.33 -27.41
C MET A 120 -4.62 -13.66 -26.02
N LEU A 121 -5.16 -12.66 -25.32
CA LEU A 121 -5.79 -12.84 -24.01
C LEU A 121 -7.06 -13.69 -24.10
N SER A 122 -7.88 -13.50 -25.14
CA SER A 122 -9.08 -14.29 -25.37
C SER A 122 -8.75 -15.78 -25.56
N GLU A 123 -7.72 -16.11 -26.33
CA GLU A 123 -7.25 -17.49 -26.49
C GLU A 123 -6.72 -18.05 -25.17
N ALA A 124 -5.92 -17.28 -24.42
CA ALA A 124 -5.39 -17.71 -23.13
C ALA A 124 -6.49 -18.06 -22.13
N GLN A 125 -7.54 -17.23 -22.06
CA GLN A 125 -8.67 -17.40 -21.14
C GLN A 125 -9.42 -18.72 -21.36
N LYS A 126 -9.61 -19.16 -22.61
CA LYS A 126 -10.30 -20.43 -22.96
C LYS A 126 -9.63 -21.64 -22.31
N TYR A 127 -8.33 -21.57 -22.08
CA TYR A 127 -7.53 -22.68 -21.54
C TYR A 127 -7.04 -22.40 -20.12
N SER A 128 -7.52 -21.35 -19.45
CA SER A 128 -7.01 -20.91 -18.13
C SER A 128 -5.47 -20.77 -18.12
N MET A 129 -4.92 -20.30 -19.23
CA MET A 129 -3.50 -20.05 -19.40
C MET A 129 -3.15 -18.66 -18.88
N ARG A 130 -2.00 -18.54 -18.22
CA ARG A 130 -1.46 -17.28 -17.71
C ARG A 130 -0.30 -16.80 -18.56
N ILE A 131 -0.21 -15.48 -18.76
CA ILE A 131 0.80 -14.83 -19.62
C ILE A 131 1.60 -13.79 -18.82
N ILE A 132 2.93 -13.90 -18.87
CA ILE A 132 3.86 -12.80 -18.53
C ILE A 132 4.28 -12.11 -19.83
N GLY A 133 4.23 -10.78 -19.84
CA GLY A 133 4.41 -9.96 -21.04
C GLY A 133 3.07 -9.44 -21.58
N PRO A 134 2.97 -9.16 -22.89
CA PRO A 134 4.02 -9.26 -23.91
C PRO A 134 5.12 -8.20 -23.73
N ASN A 135 6.01 -8.06 -24.70
CA ASN A 135 7.05 -7.02 -24.71
C ASN A 135 7.91 -7.00 -23.44
N CYS A 136 8.35 -8.18 -22.99
CA CYS A 136 9.11 -8.32 -21.76
C CYS A 136 10.51 -8.91 -21.99
N LEU A 137 11.40 -8.74 -21.00
CA LEU A 137 12.69 -9.42 -20.99
C LEU A 137 12.55 -10.94 -20.78
N GLY A 138 11.53 -11.34 -20.01
CA GLY A 138 11.32 -12.70 -19.50
C GLY A 138 11.55 -12.81 -17.98
N VAL A 139 11.83 -14.03 -17.52
CA VAL A 139 11.94 -14.38 -16.09
C VAL A 139 13.29 -15.01 -15.78
N LEU A 140 13.85 -14.67 -14.62
CA LEU A 140 15.03 -15.31 -14.05
C LEU A 140 14.72 -15.80 -12.63
N SER A 141 15.21 -16.98 -12.27
CA SER A 141 15.20 -17.47 -10.89
C SER A 141 16.58 -18.06 -10.57
N PRO A 142 17.52 -17.24 -10.06
CA PRO A 142 18.85 -17.70 -9.68
C PRO A 142 18.83 -18.87 -8.71
N ILE A 143 17.91 -18.87 -7.74
CA ILE A 143 17.83 -19.95 -6.75
C ILE A 143 17.50 -21.30 -7.40
N ASN A 144 16.66 -21.29 -8.44
CA ASN A 144 16.25 -22.47 -9.21
C ASN A 144 17.11 -22.76 -10.45
N GLY A 145 18.12 -21.93 -10.75
CA GLY A 145 18.94 -22.10 -11.95
C GLY A 145 18.16 -21.84 -13.25
N LEU A 146 17.20 -20.92 -13.23
CA LEU A 146 16.38 -20.59 -14.40
C LEU A 146 16.76 -19.23 -14.97
N ASN A 147 17.00 -19.16 -16.28
CA ASN A 147 17.09 -17.90 -17.02
C ASN A 147 16.27 -18.01 -18.31
N ALA A 148 14.95 -17.86 -18.18
CA ALA A 148 13.98 -17.84 -19.27
C ALA A 148 13.85 -16.42 -19.85
N SER A 149 14.98 -15.82 -20.18
CA SER A 149 15.09 -14.43 -20.62
C SER A 149 16.26 -14.26 -21.59
N PHE A 150 16.33 -13.10 -22.24
CA PHE A 150 17.51 -12.69 -23.03
C PHE A 150 18.44 -11.74 -22.28
N SER A 151 18.43 -11.77 -20.94
CA SER A 151 19.42 -11.07 -20.11
C SER A 151 20.86 -11.49 -20.48
N HIS A 152 21.78 -10.53 -20.48
CA HIS A 152 23.20 -10.75 -20.78
C HIS A 152 23.97 -11.42 -19.64
N LEU A 153 23.44 -11.40 -18.42
CA LEU A 153 24.05 -11.97 -17.22
C LEU A 153 23.04 -12.81 -16.41
N MET A 154 23.57 -13.79 -15.68
CA MET A 154 22.87 -14.54 -14.65
C MET A 154 23.38 -14.06 -13.29
N PRO A 155 22.55 -13.38 -12.48
CA PRO A 155 23.01 -12.87 -11.21
C PRO A 155 23.22 -13.99 -10.17
N PRO A 156 24.01 -13.73 -9.11
CA PRO A 156 24.19 -14.67 -8.02
C PRO A 156 22.88 -15.03 -7.31
N LYS A 157 22.87 -16.18 -6.62
CA LYS A 157 21.75 -16.57 -5.74
C LYS A 157 21.68 -15.63 -4.54
N GLY A 158 20.48 -15.17 -4.20
CA GLY A 158 20.24 -14.37 -3.00
C GLY A 158 18.78 -14.37 -2.59
N LYS A 159 18.36 -13.33 -1.88
CA LYS A 159 17.05 -13.28 -1.20
C LYS A 159 16.18 -12.09 -1.61
N ILE A 160 16.57 -11.37 -2.66
CA ILE A 160 15.84 -10.20 -3.16
C ILE A 160 15.02 -10.61 -4.38
N GLY A 161 13.71 -10.39 -4.35
CA GLY A 161 12.83 -10.50 -5.50
C GLY A 161 12.78 -9.17 -6.26
N VAL A 162 12.72 -9.18 -7.59
CA VAL A 162 12.60 -7.98 -8.42
C VAL A 162 11.44 -8.10 -9.40
N ILE A 163 10.55 -7.11 -9.38
CA ILE A 163 9.43 -6.97 -10.30
C ILE A 163 9.63 -5.68 -11.09
N SER A 164 9.79 -5.77 -12.41
CA SER A 164 10.03 -4.61 -13.26
C SER A 164 9.09 -4.57 -14.45
N GLN A 165 8.42 -3.44 -14.67
CA GLN A 165 7.72 -3.20 -15.95
C GLN A 165 8.71 -3.04 -17.11
N SER A 166 9.87 -2.42 -16.88
CA SER A 166 10.89 -2.21 -17.92
C SER A 166 11.93 -3.33 -17.97
N GLY A 167 12.09 -3.94 -19.15
CA GLY A 167 13.15 -4.93 -19.41
C GLY A 167 14.55 -4.32 -19.36
N ALA A 168 14.74 -3.12 -19.93
CA ALA A 168 16.03 -2.42 -19.91
C ALA A 168 16.47 -2.12 -18.48
N MET A 169 15.57 -1.60 -17.65
CA MET A 169 15.85 -1.37 -16.22
C MET A 169 16.23 -2.66 -15.50
N LEU A 170 15.55 -3.77 -15.80
CA LEU A 170 15.88 -5.05 -15.18
C LEU A 170 17.30 -5.51 -15.56
N THR A 171 17.70 -5.38 -16.83
CA THR A 171 19.08 -5.71 -17.24
C THR A 171 20.12 -4.81 -16.57
N SER A 172 19.85 -3.51 -16.41
CA SER A 172 20.74 -2.59 -15.69
C SER A 172 20.87 -2.93 -14.21
N ILE A 173 19.77 -3.35 -13.56
CA ILE A 173 19.77 -3.83 -12.18
C ILE A 173 20.64 -5.09 -12.05
N ILE A 174 20.48 -6.05 -12.97
CA ILE A 174 21.25 -7.30 -12.98
C ILE A 174 22.74 -7.00 -13.10
N ASP A 175 23.14 -6.16 -14.06
CA ASP A 175 24.55 -5.82 -14.31
C ASP A 175 25.20 -5.19 -13.08
N TRP A 176 24.55 -4.14 -12.54
CA TRP A 176 25.03 -3.43 -11.36
C TRP A 176 25.17 -4.36 -10.14
N ALA A 177 24.21 -5.25 -9.93
CA ALA A 177 24.20 -6.18 -8.80
C ALA A 177 25.30 -7.25 -8.93
N CYS A 178 25.53 -7.76 -10.14
CA CYS A 178 26.62 -8.70 -10.41
C CYS A 178 27.98 -8.09 -10.06
N GLY A 179 28.20 -6.82 -10.42
CA GLY A 179 29.44 -6.09 -10.08
C GLY A 179 29.69 -5.91 -8.58
N ARG A 180 28.68 -6.12 -7.73
CA ARG A 180 28.76 -5.95 -6.26
C ARG A 180 28.49 -7.23 -5.48
N GLY A 181 28.32 -8.37 -6.16
CA GLY A 181 28.00 -9.65 -5.51
C GLY A 181 26.62 -9.69 -4.86
N ILE A 182 25.69 -8.81 -5.25
CA ILE A 182 24.32 -8.82 -4.72
C ILE A 182 23.51 -9.87 -5.47
N GLY A 183 22.95 -10.83 -4.73
CA GLY A 183 22.18 -11.93 -5.28
C GLY A 183 20.66 -11.74 -5.18
N PHE A 184 19.92 -12.43 -6.04
CA PHE A 184 18.46 -12.38 -6.12
C PHE A 184 17.82 -13.76 -5.96
N SER A 185 16.56 -13.77 -5.50
CA SER A 185 15.71 -14.96 -5.48
C SER A 185 15.06 -15.17 -6.84
N HIS A 186 14.26 -14.19 -7.27
CA HIS A 186 13.50 -14.21 -8.52
C HIS A 186 13.50 -12.81 -9.15
N LEU A 187 13.56 -12.74 -10.47
CA LEU A 187 13.44 -11.51 -11.24
C LEU A 187 12.42 -11.70 -12.36
N VAL A 188 11.51 -10.75 -12.52
CA VAL A 188 10.49 -10.79 -13.57
C VAL A 188 10.40 -9.44 -14.27
N SER A 189 10.42 -9.49 -15.61
CA SER A 189 10.02 -8.37 -16.45
C SER A 189 8.57 -8.60 -16.87
N LEU A 190 7.69 -7.67 -16.51
CA LEU A 190 6.25 -7.74 -16.82
C LEU A 190 5.94 -7.23 -18.23
N GLY A 191 6.79 -6.36 -18.79
CA GLY A 191 6.52 -5.72 -20.08
C GLY A 191 5.23 -4.92 -20.03
N ASP A 192 4.36 -5.13 -21.02
CA ASP A 192 3.07 -4.45 -21.12
C ASP A 192 2.06 -4.91 -20.05
N MET A 193 2.35 -6.01 -19.33
CA MET A 193 1.58 -6.44 -18.15
C MET A 193 0.09 -6.70 -18.48
N SER A 194 -0.17 -7.44 -19.55
CA SER A 194 -1.53 -7.65 -20.08
C SER A 194 -2.36 -8.67 -19.29
N ASP A 195 -1.72 -9.62 -18.60
CA ASP A 195 -2.40 -10.59 -17.71
C ASP A 195 -1.74 -10.64 -16.33
N VAL A 196 -0.57 -11.28 -16.21
CA VAL A 196 0.14 -11.37 -14.93
C VAL A 196 0.79 -10.02 -14.64
N GLY A 197 0.50 -9.46 -13.46
CA GLY A 197 1.02 -8.15 -13.07
C GLY A 197 1.63 -8.10 -11.68
N PHE A 198 1.75 -6.87 -11.15
CA PHE A 198 2.24 -6.65 -9.80
C PHE A 198 1.49 -7.46 -8.72
N PRO A 199 0.14 -7.58 -8.74
CA PRO A 199 -0.58 -8.29 -7.69
C PRO A 199 -0.14 -9.75 -7.55
N GLU A 200 -0.13 -10.48 -8.66
CA GLU A 200 0.25 -11.90 -8.69
C GLU A 200 1.71 -12.11 -8.27
N MET A 201 2.62 -11.24 -8.73
CA MET A 201 4.05 -11.35 -8.39
C MET A 201 4.33 -10.99 -6.93
N LEU A 202 3.62 -10.00 -6.37
CA LEU A 202 3.71 -9.65 -4.96
C LEU A 202 3.21 -10.79 -4.08
N ASP A 203 2.09 -11.41 -4.43
CA ASP A 203 1.55 -12.57 -3.69
C ASP A 203 2.52 -13.74 -3.72
N PHE A 204 3.04 -14.09 -4.90
CA PHE A 204 4.02 -15.17 -5.07
C PHE A 204 5.29 -14.90 -4.25
N MET A 205 5.91 -13.73 -4.42
CA MET A 205 7.14 -13.37 -3.72
C MET A 205 6.94 -13.17 -2.22
N SER A 206 5.74 -12.77 -1.77
CA SER A 206 5.40 -12.68 -0.35
C SER A 206 5.26 -14.05 0.29
N ALA A 207 4.68 -15.03 -0.42
CA ALA A 207 4.56 -16.40 0.07
C ALA A 207 5.88 -17.19 0.03
N ASP A 208 6.80 -16.88 -0.90
CA ASP A 208 8.06 -17.62 -1.07
C ASP A 208 9.04 -17.45 0.12
N PRO A 209 9.37 -18.50 0.89
CA PRO A 209 10.28 -18.38 2.04
C PRO A 209 11.73 -18.02 1.65
N ASN A 210 12.10 -18.14 0.37
CA ASN A 210 13.45 -17.79 -0.11
C ASN A 210 13.60 -16.31 -0.47
N THR A 211 12.48 -15.58 -0.57
CA THR A 211 12.46 -14.15 -0.84
C THR A 211 12.25 -13.39 0.46
N ASN A 212 13.18 -12.51 0.82
CA ASN A 212 13.13 -11.72 2.05
C ASN A 212 12.69 -10.26 1.83
N ALA A 213 12.94 -9.70 0.65
CA ALA A 213 12.51 -8.35 0.27
C ALA A 213 12.17 -8.31 -1.22
N ILE A 214 11.33 -7.34 -1.60
CA ILE A 214 10.84 -7.19 -2.97
C ILE A 214 11.17 -5.78 -3.47
N LEU A 215 11.78 -5.69 -4.65
CA LEU A 215 12.02 -4.44 -5.36
C LEU A 215 11.06 -4.31 -6.52
N ILE A 216 10.45 -3.14 -6.64
CA ILE A 216 9.51 -2.82 -7.72
C ILE A 216 10.06 -1.64 -8.52
N TYR A 217 10.16 -1.82 -9.83
CA TYR A 217 10.22 -0.73 -10.78
C TYR A 217 8.86 -0.57 -11.47
N MET A 218 8.26 0.60 -11.32
CA MET A 218 6.88 0.87 -11.75
C MET A 218 6.78 2.15 -12.58
N GLU A 219 6.07 2.05 -13.69
CA GLU A 219 5.66 3.15 -14.57
C GLU A 219 4.19 3.48 -14.36
N SER A 220 3.31 2.48 -14.34
CA SER A 220 1.85 2.62 -14.19
C SER A 220 1.22 1.40 -13.47
N ILE A 221 -0.06 1.50 -13.11
CA ILE A 221 -0.84 0.39 -12.54
C ILE A 221 -2.14 0.25 -13.34
N HIS A 222 -2.51 -0.97 -13.72
CA HIS A 222 -3.78 -1.26 -14.43
C HIS A 222 -4.96 -1.48 -13.47
N ASN A 223 -4.73 -2.19 -12.35
CA ASN A 223 -5.77 -2.49 -11.37
C ASN A 223 -5.31 -2.06 -9.97
N ALA A 224 -5.72 -0.86 -9.56
CA ALA A 224 -5.34 -0.28 -8.27
C ALA A 224 -5.80 -1.12 -7.08
N ARG A 225 -7.06 -1.60 -7.09
CA ARG A 225 -7.61 -2.40 -5.98
C ARG A 225 -6.78 -3.67 -5.73
N ARG A 226 -6.55 -4.46 -6.77
CA ARG A 226 -5.74 -5.70 -6.66
C ARG A 226 -4.30 -5.39 -6.27
N PHE A 227 -3.73 -4.28 -6.76
CA PHE A 227 -2.37 -3.85 -6.38
C PHE A 227 -2.29 -3.47 -4.91
N ILE A 228 -3.14 -2.55 -4.43
CA ILE A 228 -3.15 -2.11 -3.02
C ILE A 228 -3.33 -3.31 -2.09
N SER A 229 -4.25 -4.20 -2.46
CA SER A 229 -4.52 -5.44 -1.74
C SER A 229 -3.27 -6.33 -1.62
N ALA A 230 -2.61 -6.63 -2.74
CA ALA A 230 -1.37 -7.44 -2.76
C ALA A 230 -0.20 -6.74 -2.04
N ALA A 231 -0.03 -5.43 -2.27
CA ALA A 231 1.03 -4.63 -1.70
C ALA A 231 0.93 -4.55 -0.17
N ARG A 232 -0.28 -4.33 0.37
CA ARG A 232 -0.54 -4.34 1.82
C ARG A 232 -0.24 -5.71 2.42
N ALA A 233 -0.67 -6.80 1.77
CA ALA A 233 -0.38 -8.15 2.22
C ALA A 233 1.13 -8.44 2.23
N ALA A 234 1.83 -8.07 1.16
CA ALA A 234 3.27 -8.24 1.03
C ALA A 234 4.07 -7.42 2.05
N SER A 235 3.73 -6.13 2.22
CA SER A 235 4.39 -5.24 3.17
C SER A 235 4.27 -5.70 4.61
N ARG A 236 3.21 -6.42 5.00
CA ARG A 236 3.03 -6.96 6.36
C ARG A 236 3.96 -8.12 6.72
N THR A 237 4.61 -8.72 5.72
CA THR A 237 5.47 -9.88 5.89
C THR A 237 6.91 -9.56 5.49
N LYS A 238 7.11 -8.70 4.49
CA LYS A 238 8.40 -8.44 3.86
C LYS A 238 8.55 -6.97 3.50
N PRO A 239 9.77 -6.42 3.55
CA PRO A 239 10.05 -5.11 2.99
C PRO A 239 9.78 -5.08 1.49
N VAL A 240 9.06 -4.06 1.05
CA VAL A 240 8.79 -3.80 -0.37
C VAL A 240 9.24 -2.39 -0.70
N VAL A 241 10.19 -2.27 -1.62
CA VAL A 241 10.76 -0.99 -2.08
C VAL A 241 10.26 -0.70 -3.49
N VAL A 242 9.78 0.51 -3.73
CA VAL A 242 9.22 0.91 -5.03
C VAL A 242 9.95 2.13 -5.59
N LEU A 243 10.42 2.00 -6.83
CA LEU A 243 10.86 3.11 -7.67
C LEU A 243 9.76 3.42 -8.69
N LYS A 244 9.02 4.51 -8.45
CA LYS A 244 7.99 5.02 -9.37
C LYS A 244 8.56 6.13 -10.24
N VAL A 245 8.54 5.93 -11.54
CA VAL A 245 8.96 6.94 -12.52
C VAL A 245 7.78 7.77 -13.05
N GLY A 246 8.05 8.86 -13.77
CA GLY A 246 7.01 9.76 -14.28
C GLY A 246 6.37 10.59 -13.17
N ARG A 247 7.19 11.32 -12.41
CA ARG A 247 6.75 12.14 -11.27
C ARG A 247 6.28 13.53 -11.70
N SER A 248 7.05 14.18 -12.57
CA SER A 248 6.67 15.47 -13.13
C SER A 248 5.66 15.32 -14.27
N PRO A 249 4.89 16.38 -14.62
CA PRO A 249 4.05 16.37 -15.81
C PRO A 249 4.79 15.95 -17.08
N GLU A 250 6.03 16.38 -17.27
CA GLU A 250 6.88 16.03 -18.41
C GLU A 250 7.32 14.56 -18.36
N GLY A 251 7.72 14.09 -17.18
CA GLY A 251 8.08 12.68 -16.96
C GLY A 251 6.90 11.75 -17.20
N ARG A 252 5.69 12.15 -16.79
CA ARG A 252 4.45 11.40 -17.08
C ARG A 252 4.17 11.33 -18.57
N LYS A 253 4.32 12.44 -19.31
CA LYS A 253 4.19 12.43 -20.78
C LYS A 253 5.20 11.51 -21.45
N ALA A 254 6.45 11.50 -20.98
CA ALA A 254 7.49 10.61 -21.49
C ALA A 254 7.17 9.13 -21.24
N ALA A 255 6.75 8.78 -20.01
CA ALA A 255 6.36 7.41 -19.67
C ALA A 255 5.09 6.95 -20.42
N ALA A 256 4.09 7.83 -20.57
CA ALA A 256 2.86 7.54 -21.30
C ALA A 256 3.12 7.31 -22.80
N SER A 257 4.10 8.00 -23.39
CA SER A 257 4.49 7.78 -24.80
C SER A 257 5.14 6.40 -25.01
N HIS A 258 5.72 5.82 -23.95
CA HIS A 258 6.36 4.50 -23.99
C HIS A 258 5.38 3.35 -23.72
N THR A 259 4.41 3.54 -22.81
CA THR A 259 3.47 2.48 -22.37
C THR A 259 2.07 2.61 -22.96
N GLY A 260 1.71 3.76 -23.53
CA GLY A 260 0.34 4.05 -23.97
C GLY A 260 -0.66 4.33 -22.83
N ALA A 261 -0.25 4.19 -21.56
CA ALA A 261 -1.09 4.41 -20.39
C ALA A 261 -0.88 5.80 -19.77
N LEU A 262 -1.98 6.48 -19.41
CA LEU A 262 -1.94 7.73 -18.63
C LEU A 262 -1.53 7.41 -17.18
N ALA A 263 -0.47 8.08 -16.71
CA ALA A 263 -0.06 8.00 -15.31
C ALA A 263 -0.88 8.97 -14.44
N GLY A 264 -1.44 8.46 -13.33
CA GLY A 264 -2.11 9.26 -12.29
C GLY A 264 -1.22 10.32 -11.65
N SER A 265 -1.76 11.11 -10.72
CA SER A 265 -0.97 12.13 -10.01
C SER A 265 0.09 11.49 -9.11
N ASP A 266 1.31 12.04 -9.08
CA ASP A 266 2.41 11.51 -8.25
C ASP A 266 2.08 11.57 -6.75
N ASP A 267 1.37 12.61 -6.32
CA ASP A 267 0.89 12.78 -4.93
C ASP A 267 -0.10 11.67 -4.54
N VAL A 268 -0.88 11.16 -5.50
CA VAL A 268 -1.84 10.07 -5.26
C VAL A 268 -1.10 8.74 -5.17
N TYR A 269 -0.09 8.51 -6.01
CA TYR A 269 0.81 7.36 -5.86
C TYR A 269 1.53 7.38 -4.50
N GLU A 270 2.00 8.54 -4.06
CA GLU A 270 2.62 8.71 -2.74
C GLU A 270 1.64 8.33 -1.61
N ALA A 271 0.41 8.85 -1.67
CA ALA A 271 -0.64 8.49 -0.72
C ALA A 271 -0.92 6.98 -0.73
N ALA A 272 -0.97 6.36 -1.92
CA ALA A 272 -1.17 4.92 -2.08
C ALA A 272 -0.02 4.08 -1.51
N PHE A 273 1.23 4.47 -1.75
CA PHE A 273 2.41 3.77 -1.24
C PHE A 273 2.50 3.84 0.28
N ASN A 274 2.27 5.02 0.85
CA ASN A 274 2.19 5.20 2.31
C ASN A 274 1.06 4.35 2.90
N ARG A 275 -0.11 4.32 2.24
CA ARG A 275 -1.25 3.48 2.64
C ARG A 275 -0.94 1.99 2.57
N CYS A 276 -0.05 1.55 1.69
CA CYS A 276 0.38 0.15 1.58
C CYS A 276 1.55 -0.23 2.49
N GLY A 277 2.20 0.75 3.11
CA GLY A 277 3.44 0.54 3.85
C GLY A 277 4.65 0.24 2.94
N LEU A 278 4.59 0.64 1.67
CA LEU A 278 5.71 0.52 0.72
C LEU A 278 6.78 1.59 1.05
N LEU A 279 8.05 1.26 0.84
CA LEU A 279 9.12 2.24 0.89
C LEU A 279 9.37 2.79 -0.52
N ARG A 280 9.01 4.04 -0.76
CA ARG A 280 9.35 4.71 -2.01
C ARG A 280 10.81 5.20 -2.00
N VAL A 281 11.46 5.08 -3.16
CA VAL A 281 12.78 5.65 -3.46
C VAL A 281 12.73 6.45 -4.75
N ASP A 282 13.64 7.43 -4.90
CA ASP A 282 13.58 8.40 -5.98
C ASP A 282 14.54 8.12 -7.14
N GLY A 283 15.41 7.13 -6.99
CA GLY A 283 16.31 6.71 -8.06
C GLY A 283 16.95 5.34 -7.83
N MET A 284 17.66 4.85 -8.85
CA MET A 284 18.32 3.54 -8.79
C MET A 284 19.33 3.41 -7.65
N ARG A 285 20.10 4.47 -7.39
CA ARG A 285 21.09 4.48 -6.31
C ARG A 285 20.43 4.22 -4.95
N GLU A 286 19.32 4.90 -4.67
CA GLU A 286 18.54 4.73 -3.44
C GLU A 286 17.85 3.37 -3.40
N LEU A 287 17.28 2.91 -4.52
CA LEU A 287 16.70 1.56 -4.62
C LEU A 287 17.68 0.50 -4.15
N PHE A 288 18.93 0.61 -4.58
CA PHE A 288 19.96 -0.34 -4.20
C PHE A 288 20.42 -0.20 -2.75
N TYR A 289 20.54 1.02 -2.23
CA TYR A 289 20.86 1.24 -0.81
C TYR A 289 19.75 0.69 0.09
N ALA A 290 18.50 0.97 -0.24
CA ALA A 290 17.34 0.42 0.45
C ALA A 290 17.32 -1.11 0.39
N ALA A 291 17.55 -1.71 -0.78
CA ALA A 291 17.57 -3.17 -0.96
C ALA A 291 18.65 -3.85 -0.12
N ALA A 292 19.88 -3.34 -0.15
CA ALA A 292 21.00 -3.87 0.62
C ALA A 292 20.72 -3.75 2.13
N SER A 293 20.21 -2.60 2.56
CA SER A 293 19.97 -2.32 3.97
C SER A 293 18.80 -3.11 4.56
N LEU A 294 17.67 -3.18 3.86
CA LEU A 294 16.48 -3.88 4.35
C LEU A 294 16.67 -5.40 4.42
N THR A 295 17.61 -5.97 3.65
CA THR A 295 17.87 -7.41 3.64
C THR A 295 19.05 -7.84 4.50
N ALA A 296 20.02 -6.96 4.74
CA ALA A 296 21.24 -7.29 5.48
C ALA A 296 21.21 -6.81 6.95
N ILE A 297 20.44 -5.77 7.26
CA ILE A 297 20.52 -5.08 8.55
C ILE A 297 19.50 -5.61 9.55
N LYS A 298 19.90 -5.64 10.82
CA LYS A 298 19.01 -5.90 11.95
C LYS A 298 17.93 -4.81 12.06
N PRO A 299 16.67 -5.13 12.39
CA PRO A 299 15.60 -4.14 12.45
C PRO A 299 15.95 -2.98 13.39
N VAL A 300 15.68 -1.75 12.94
CA VAL A 300 15.75 -0.56 13.79
C VAL A 300 14.54 -0.54 14.74
N LYS A 301 14.80 -0.31 16.03
CA LYS A 301 13.75 -0.27 17.06
C LYS A 301 13.09 1.12 17.13
N ALA A 302 13.88 2.16 17.00
CA ALA A 302 13.45 3.56 16.83
C ALA A 302 14.42 4.31 15.89
N ASP A 303 14.42 5.64 15.94
CA ASP A 303 15.04 6.53 14.95
C ASP A 303 16.28 7.28 15.45
N LYS A 304 16.92 6.80 16.53
CA LYS A 304 18.10 7.45 17.14
C LYS A 304 19.41 6.85 16.64
N LEU A 305 20.19 7.67 15.92
CA LEU A 305 21.48 7.29 15.36
C LEU A 305 22.65 7.78 16.22
N ALA A 306 23.56 6.89 16.61
CA ALA A 306 24.89 7.26 17.08
C ALA A 306 25.89 7.24 15.93
N ILE A 307 26.74 8.25 15.85
CA ILE A 307 27.77 8.36 14.82
C ILE A 307 29.13 8.20 15.48
N LEU A 308 29.92 7.21 15.03
CA LEU A 308 31.29 6.97 15.48
C LEU A 308 32.23 7.30 14.33
N THR A 309 33.19 8.21 14.51
CA THR A 309 34.05 8.70 13.42
C THR A 309 35.48 8.91 13.89
N ASN A 310 36.49 8.72 13.02
CA ASN A 310 37.85 9.20 13.27
C ASN A 310 38.13 10.60 12.65
N GLY A 311 37.12 11.25 12.09
CA GLY A 311 37.24 12.59 11.53
C GLY A 311 35.99 13.43 11.78
N GLY A 312 36.13 14.49 12.57
CA GLY A 312 35.02 15.37 12.96
C GLY A 312 34.26 15.98 11.77
N GLY A 313 34.95 16.36 10.69
CA GLY A 313 34.30 16.93 9.50
C GLY A 313 33.30 15.98 8.83
N MET A 314 33.61 14.67 8.76
CA MET A 314 32.67 13.67 8.24
C MET A 314 31.52 13.39 9.22
N GLY A 315 31.79 13.51 10.53
CA GLY A 315 30.74 13.45 11.55
C GLY A 315 29.72 14.58 11.40
N VAL A 316 30.18 15.82 11.17
CA VAL A 316 29.30 16.98 10.93
C VAL A 316 28.47 16.79 9.65
N LEU A 317 29.08 16.37 8.54
CA LEU A 317 28.35 16.10 7.30
C LEU A 317 27.26 15.03 7.48
N ALA A 318 27.55 13.97 8.23
CA ALA A 318 26.57 12.95 8.55
C ALA A 318 25.43 13.50 9.43
N THR A 319 25.75 14.35 10.40
CA THR A 319 24.74 15.03 11.23
C THR A 319 23.85 15.94 10.40
N ASP A 320 24.42 16.80 9.55
CA ASP A 320 23.64 17.71 8.70
C ASP A 320 22.70 16.94 7.77
N ALA A 321 23.19 15.87 7.14
CA ALA A 321 22.36 14.98 6.32
C ALA A 321 21.22 14.33 7.13
N LEU A 322 21.50 13.92 8.38
CA LEU A 322 20.50 13.27 9.24
C LEU A 322 19.38 14.23 9.60
N ILE A 323 19.73 15.45 10.01
CA ILE A 323 18.75 16.48 10.40
C ILE A 323 17.95 16.96 9.20
N ALA A 324 18.57 17.14 8.04
CA ALA A 324 17.88 17.54 6.81
C ALA A 324 16.81 16.52 6.38
N GLU A 325 17.03 15.23 6.63
CA GLU A 325 16.09 14.14 6.34
C GLU A 325 15.06 13.91 7.47
N GLY A 326 15.10 14.71 8.55
CA GLY A 326 14.19 14.60 9.69
C GLY A 326 14.51 13.44 10.66
N GLY A 327 15.76 12.99 10.69
CA GLY A 327 16.26 11.99 11.64
C GLY A 327 16.73 12.60 12.96
N THR A 328 17.08 11.74 13.93
CA THR A 328 17.43 12.16 15.29
C THR A 328 18.77 11.56 15.72
N LEU A 329 19.67 12.38 16.27
CA LEU A 329 20.88 11.86 16.93
C LEU A 329 20.53 11.23 18.28
N ALA A 330 21.16 10.11 18.58
CA ALA A 330 21.09 9.51 19.91
C ALA A 330 21.72 10.41 20.97
N THR A 331 21.08 10.51 22.13
CA THR A 331 21.65 11.14 23.33
C THR A 331 22.37 10.06 24.14
N LEU A 332 23.69 10.16 24.24
CA LEU A 332 24.49 9.20 25.01
C LEU A 332 24.26 9.39 26.50
N SER A 333 24.16 8.29 27.24
CA SER A 333 24.02 8.31 28.69
C SER A 333 25.32 8.76 29.37
N ALA A 334 25.20 9.30 30.58
CA ALA A 334 26.36 9.69 31.39
C ALA A 334 27.32 8.50 31.64
N GLU A 335 26.79 7.29 31.81
CA GLU A 335 27.58 6.06 31.96
C GLU A 335 28.40 5.75 30.70
N THR A 336 27.80 5.93 29.52
CA THR A 336 28.48 5.73 28.23
C THR A 336 29.60 6.75 28.03
N LEU A 337 29.33 8.03 28.33
CA LEU A 337 30.35 9.09 28.24
C LEU A 337 31.55 8.78 29.14
N GLN A 338 31.30 8.37 30.40
CA GLN A 338 32.37 8.00 31.34
C GLN A 338 33.21 6.81 30.82
N LYS A 339 32.56 5.76 30.29
CA LYS A 339 33.30 4.60 29.74
C LYS A 339 34.12 4.98 28.50
N LEU A 340 33.63 5.91 27.68
CA LEU A 340 34.38 6.43 26.55
C LEU A 340 35.59 7.25 27.02
N ASP A 341 35.46 8.07 28.06
CA ASP A 341 36.57 8.83 28.66
C ASP A 341 37.72 7.95 29.14
N GLU A 342 37.41 6.79 29.71
CA GLU A 342 38.43 5.84 30.18
C GLU A 342 39.22 5.18 29.04
N LYS A 343 38.68 5.17 27.82
CA LYS A 343 39.23 4.42 26.66
C LYS A 343 39.72 5.31 25.53
N LEU A 344 39.21 6.53 25.41
CA LEU A 344 39.52 7.45 24.33
C LEU A 344 40.52 8.54 24.78
N PRO A 345 41.28 9.12 23.85
CA PRO A 345 42.14 10.26 24.16
C PRO A 345 41.32 11.44 24.69
N ALA A 346 41.85 12.23 25.62
CA ALA A 346 41.16 13.38 26.21
C ALA A 346 40.64 14.42 25.19
N SER A 347 41.14 14.39 23.96
CA SER A 347 40.73 15.28 22.86
C SER A 347 39.49 14.81 22.08
N TRP A 348 38.89 13.66 22.42
CA TRP A 348 37.68 13.17 21.76
C TRP A 348 36.49 14.12 21.98
N SER A 349 35.46 14.03 21.13
CA SER A 349 34.38 15.04 21.05
C SER A 349 33.46 15.18 22.27
N GLN A 350 33.47 14.25 23.23
CA GLN A 350 32.61 14.25 24.42
C GLN A 350 31.10 14.25 24.12
N GLY A 351 30.70 13.72 22.96
CA GLY A 351 29.30 13.75 22.52
C GLY A 351 29.03 12.85 21.33
N ASN A 352 27.87 13.07 20.70
CA ASN A 352 27.48 12.42 19.45
C ASN A 352 27.44 13.48 18.34
N PRO A 353 28.28 13.39 17.28
CA PRO A 353 29.16 12.28 16.91
C PRO A 353 30.32 12.02 17.89
N VAL A 354 30.64 10.74 18.11
CA VAL A 354 31.80 10.26 18.88
C VAL A 354 33.03 10.31 17.97
N ASP A 355 33.83 11.37 18.07
CA ASP A 355 35.07 11.55 17.30
C ASP A 355 36.25 10.93 18.04
N ILE A 356 36.72 9.77 17.56
CA ILE A 356 37.82 9.00 18.12
C ILE A 356 39.20 9.42 17.59
N ILE A 357 39.30 10.55 16.88
CA ILE A 357 40.55 11.18 16.39
C ILE A 357 41.21 10.42 15.22
N GLY A 358 41.86 11.17 14.32
CA GLY A 358 42.36 10.68 13.02
C GLY A 358 43.43 9.59 13.05
N ASP A 359 44.11 9.40 14.18
CA ASP A 359 45.11 8.34 14.39
C ASP A 359 44.48 7.02 14.91
N ALA A 360 43.15 6.92 14.97
CA ALA A 360 42.45 5.76 15.50
C ALA A 360 42.77 4.46 14.74
N GLY A 361 43.50 3.55 15.42
CA GLY A 361 43.70 2.17 15.01
C GLY A 361 42.49 1.26 15.29
N PRO A 362 42.58 -0.03 14.91
CA PRO A 362 41.48 -1.01 15.02
C PRO A 362 40.94 -1.17 16.45
N ASP A 363 41.81 -1.15 17.46
CA ASP A 363 41.41 -1.32 18.87
C ASP A 363 40.51 -0.18 19.35
N ARG A 364 40.80 1.07 18.96
CA ARG A 364 40.01 2.23 19.34
C ARG A 364 38.61 2.18 18.73
N TYR A 365 38.51 1.76 17.47
CA TYR A 365 37.24 1.49 16.80
C TYR A 365 36.43 0.39 17.51
N SER A 366 37.06 -0.74 17.82
CA SER A 366 36.42 -1.87 18.48
C SER A 366 35.90 -1.50 19.88
N GLU A 367 36.71 -0.85 20.71
CA GLU A 367 36.32 -0.47 22.08
C GLU A 367 35.22 0.59 22.08
N ALA A 368 35.36 1.65 21.27
CA ALA A 368 34.34 2.69 21.17
C ALA A 368 33.00 2.11 20.66
N LEU A 369 33.03 1.26 19.63
CA LEU A 369 31.82 0.63 19.11
C LEU A 369 31.12 -0.23 20.17
N LYS A 370 31.86 -1.05 20.93
CA LYS A 370 31.26 -1.87 22.00
C LYS A 370 30.56 -1.02 23.06
N ILE A 371 31.16 0.09 23.45
CA ILE A 371 30.61 1.00 24.47
C ILE A 371 29.35 1.68 23.93
N VAL A 372 29.41 2.24 22.73
CA VAL A 372 28.25 2.90 22.09
C VAL A 372 27.11 1.91 21.87
N GLN A 373 27.41 0.67 21.46
CA GLN A 373 26.38 -0.35 21.23
C GLN A 373 25.69 -0.86 22.50
N ALA A 374 26.33 -0.68 23.66
CA ALA A 374 25.75 -1.05 24.95
C ALA A 374 24.78 0.01 25.50
N ASP A 375 24.76 1.21 24.92
CA ASP A 375 23.88 2.28 25.36
C ASP A 375 22.42 2.04 24.92
N LYS A 376 21.51 2.01 25.90
CA LYS A 376 20.07 1.79 25.66
C LYS A 376 19.40 2.95 24.92
N GLY A 377 20.01 4.13 24.89
CA GLY A 377 19.55 5.32 24.18
C GLY A 377 19.89 5.33 22.68
N VAL A 378 20.64 4.32 22.20
CA VAL A 378 21.09 4.21 20.80
C VAL A 378 20.33 3.07 20.10
N ASP A 379 19.72 3.36 18.95
CA ASP A 379 19.00 2.35 18.15
C ASP A 379 19.84 1.80 17.00
N ALA A 380 20.66 2.66 16.40
CA ALA A 380 21.58 2.30 15.33
C ALA A 380 22.92 3.03 15.48
N VAL A 381 23.98 2.43 14.95
CA VAL A 381 25.31 3.04 14.91
C VAL A 381 25.76 3.19 13.45
N LEU A 382 26.20 4.39 13.08
CA LEU A 382 26.92 4.66 11.84
C LEU A 382 28.40 4.85 12.17
N VAL A 383 29.24 3.96 11.64
CA VAL A 383 30.70 4.05 11.78
C VAL A 383 31.30 4.66 10.52
N LEU A 384 32.07 5.73 10.70
CA LEU A 384 32.75 6.47 9.65
C LEU A 384 34.25 6.26 9.74
N ASN A 385 34.90 6.06 8.59
CA ASN A 385 36.35 6.01 8.49
C ASN A 385 36.85 6.97 7.40
N CYS A 386 37.72 7.89 7.80
CA CYS A 386 38.54 8.70 6.94
C CYS A 386 39.91 8.02 6.78
N PRO A 387 40.39 7.77 5.56
CA PRO A 387 41.72 7.21 5.34
C PRO A 387 42.81 8.14 5.88
N THR A 388 43.75 7.59 6.65
CA THR A 388 44.94 8.30 7.13
C THR A 388 46.20 7.48 6.88
N ALA A 389 47.37 8.13 6.94
CA ALA A 389 48.65 7.44 6.74
C ALA A 389 49.08 6.61 7.97
N VAL A 390 48.48 6.86 9.13
CA VAL A 390 48.92 6.34 10.43
C VAL A 390 48.10 5.15 10.92
N ALA A 391 46.98 4.84 10.27
CA ALA A 391 46.08 3.74 10.66
C ALA A 391 45.54 2.99 9.44
N SER A 392 45.47 1.65 9.55
CA SER A 392 44.94 0.80 8.48
C SER A 392 43.41 0.84 8.44
N SER A 393 42.89 1.36 7.34
CA SER A 393 41.45 1.39 7.06
C SER A 393 40.84 -0.02 6.93
N LEU A 394 41.63 -1.01 6.50
CA LEU A 394 41.20 -2.40 6.37
C LEU A 394 41.14 -3.10 7.73
N GLU A 395 42.16 -2.94 8.57
CA GLU A 395 42.17 -3.53 9.91
C GLU A 395 41.04 -2.94 10.79
N ALA A 396 40.76 -1.65 10.65
CA ALA A 396 39.60 -1.04 11.30
C ALA A 396 38.28 -1.69 10.84
N ALA A 397 38.13 -1.99 9.56
CA ALA A 397 36.95 -2.68 9.03
C ALA A 397 36.83 -4.13 9.54
N GLU A 398 37.94 -4.85 9.68
CA GLU A 398 37.99 -6.19 10.29
C GLU A 398 37.57 -6.17 11.77
N ALA A 399 38.08 -5.20 12.54
CA ALA A 399 37.74 -5.02 13.94
C ALA A 399 36.25 -4.73 14.13
N ILE A 400 35.71 -3.78 13.36
CA ILE A 400 34.27 -3.43 13.39
C ILE A 400 33.42 -4.63 12.98
N SER A 401 33.81 -5.36 11.93
CA SER A 401 33.09 -6.56 11.49
C SER A 401 33.03 -7.65 12.57
N THR A 402 34.08 -7.77 13.37
CA THR A 402 34.16 -8.76 14.47
C THR A 402 33.23 -8.38 15.63
N VAL A 403 33.15 -7.10 15.96
CA VAL A 403 32.23 -6.58 16.99
C VAL A 403 30.77 -6.70 16.53
N ALA A 404 30.50 -6.31 15.28
CA ALA A 404 29.15 -6.34 14.69
C ALA A 404 28.49 -7.73 14.77
N LYS A 405 29.25 -8.81 14.55
CA LYS A 405 28.73 -10.18 14.65
C LYS A 405 28.19 -10.55 16.04
N LYS A 406 28.64 -9.88 17.09
CA LYS A 406 28.26 -10.18 18.49
C LYS A 406 27.14 -9.28 19.01
N SER A 407 26.74 -8.25 18.26
CA SER A 407 25.73 -7.28 18.67
C SER A 407 24.45 -7.43 17.86
N ASP A 408 23.29 -7.26 18.48
CA ASP A 408 21.97 -7.27 17.83
C ASP A 408 21.50 -5.92 17.30
N GLN A 409 22.35 -4.91 17.38
CA GLN A 409 22.02 -3.56 16.94
C GLN A 409 22.27 -3.35 15.45
N CYS A 410 21.49 -2.45 14.85
CA CYS A 410 21.69 -1.97 13.49
C CYS A 410 23.04 -1.24 13.37
N LEU A 411 23.89 -1.69 12.44
CA LEU A 411 25.20 -1.09 12.16
C LEU A 411 25.31 -0.75 10.67
N LEU A 412 25.69 0.50 10.38
CA LEU A 412 26.05 0.98 9.05
C LEU A 412 27.51 1.43 9.04
N ALA A 413 28.20 1.25 7.91
CA ALA A 413 29.57 1.70 7.74
C ALA A 413 29.70 2.70 6.58
N SER A 414 30.48 3.75 6.72
CA SER A 414 30.89 4.61 5.60
C SER A 414 32.39 4.82 5.62
N TRP A 415 33.06 4.13 4.70
CA TRP A 415 34.50 4.24 4.48
C TRP A 415 34.71 5.17 3.31
N VAL A 416 35.19 6.39 3.59
CA VAL A 416 35.25 7.46 2.58
C VAL A 416 36.46 7.27 1.66
N GLY A 417 36.29 7.61 0.38
CA GLY A 417 37.33 7.49 -0.65
C GLY A 417 37.20 6.22 -1.51
N SER A 418 38.19 6.01 -2.39
CA SER A 418 38.15 4.91 -3.37
C SER A 418 39.37 4.00 -3.24
N ALA A 419 40.58 4.49 -3.57
CA ALA A 419 41.79 3.69 -3.72
C ALA A 419 42.09 2.71 -2.56
N THR A 420 41.86 3.11 -1.32
CA THR A 420 42.11 2.28 -0.12
C THR A 420 40.82 1.75 0.51
N ALA A 421 39.72 2.49 0.40
CA ALA A 421 38.44 2.17 1.04
C ALA A 421 37.66 1.04 0.35
N GLU A 422 37.87 0.79 -0.95
CA GLU A 422 37.12 -0.22 -1.72
C GLU A 422 37.34 -1.64 -1.17
N LYS A 423 38.55 -1.97 -0.72
CA LYS A 423 38.85 -3.25 -0.09
C LYS A 423 38.07 -3.45 1.21
N SER A 424 37.99 -2.40 2.04
CA SER A 424 37.19 -2.43 3.28
C SER A 424 35.70 -2.57 2.99
N ARG A 425 35.16 -1.89 1.97
CA ARG A 425 33.76 -2.04 1.55
C ARG A 425 33.45 -3.44 1.01
N SER A 426 34.37 -4.02 0.24
CA SER A 426 34.26 -5.41 -0.25
C SER A 426 34.22 -6.41 0.92
N LEU A 427 35.11 -6.22 1.91
CA LEU A 427 35.09 -7.01 3.14
C LEU A 427 33.75 -6.87 3.88
N PHE A 428 33.21 -5.66 4.03
CA PHE A 428 31.91 -5.48 4.65
C PHE A 428 30.80 -6.22 3.89
N ALA A 429 30.80 -6.18 2.55
CA ALA A 429 29.83 -6.91 1.73
C ALA A 429 29.92 -8.43 1.96
N GLU A 430 31.13 -9.01 2.01
CA GLU A 430 31.35 -10.42 2.33
C GLU A 430 30.85 -10.80 3.75
N ARG A 431 30.85 -9.84 4.68
CA ARG A 431 30.37 -10.01 6.05
C ARG A 431 28.90 -9.65 6.25
N GLY A 432 28.21 -9.21 5.19
CA GLY A 432 26.80 -8.79 5.25
C GLY A 432 26.59 -7.47 6.01
N ILE A 433 27.60 -6.59 6.05
CA ILE A 433 27.50 -5.26 6.66
C ILE A 433 27.32 -4.24 5.52
N PRO A 434 26.26 -3.41 5.55
CA PRO A 434 26.07 -2.36 4.56
C PRO A 434 27.19 -1.32 4.66
N SER A 435 27.85 -1.03 3.54
CA SER A 435 28.92 -0.04 3.50
C SER A 435 28.78 0.96 2.35
N TYR A 436 29.11 2.21 2.64
CA TYR A 436 28.90 3.36 1.77
C TYR A 436 30.20 4.12 1.52
N ALA A 437 30.25 4.83 0.39
CA ALA A 437 31.39 5.67 0.03
C ALA A 437 31.30 7.08 0.62
N THR A 438 30.10 7.50 1.05
CA THR A 438 29.87 8.82 1.63
C THR A 438 28.94 8.73 2.85
N PRO A 439 29.08 9.65 3.83
CA PRO A 439 28.21 9.65 5.01
C PRO A 439 26.74 9.89 4.68
N GLU A 440 26.43 10.75 3.69
CA GLU A 440 25.06 11.07 3.28
C GLU A 440 24.35 9.83 2.71
N ALA A 441 25.06 9.01 1.94
CA ALA A 441 24.50 7.75 1.44
C ALA A 441 24.17 6.77 2.57
N ALA A 442 25.02 6.71 3.61
CA ALA A 442 24.77 5.87 4.78
C ALA A 442 23.59 6.39 5.61
N VAL A 443 23.50 7.71 5.81
CA VAL A 443 22.39 8.37 6.51
C VAL A 443 21.08 8.20 5.75
N ASN A 444 21.06 8.44 4.44
CA ASN A 444 19.89 8.24 3.60
C ASN A 444 19.41 6.78 3.68
N SER A 445 20.34 5.82 3.67
CA SER A 445 19.99 4.43 3.87
C SER A 445 19.47 4.09 5.28
N PHE A 446 19.97 4.74 6.33
CA PHE A 446 19.40 4.63 7.67
C PHE A 446 17.98 5.20 7.71
N MET A 447 17.76 6.35 7.07
CA MET A 447 16.45 6.99 6.99
C MET A 447 15.44 6.16 6.19
N HIS A 448 15.88 5.37 5.21
CA HIS A 448 15.04 4.35 4.58
C HIS A 448 14.54 3.28 5.57
N LEU A 449 15.39 2.80 6.48
CA LEU A 449 14.97 1.87 7.54
C LEU A 449 13.97 2.51 8.51
N VAL A 450 14.21 3.77 8.88
CA VAL A 450 13.32 4.54 9.75
C VAL A 450 11.95 4.76 9.09
N ARG A 451 11.93 5.20 7.84
CA ARG A 451 10.69 5.38 7.06
C ARG A 451 9.94 4.05 6.90
N TYR A 452 10.66 2.97 6.56
CA TYR A 452 10.08 1.65 6.50
C TYR A 452 9.45 1.24 7.82
N LYS A 453 10.14 1.42 8.96
CA LYS A 453 9.60 1.11 10.29
C LYS A 453 8.34 1.93 10.61
N ARG A 454 8.36 3.25 10.35
CA ARG A 454 7.19 4.13 10.55
C ARG A 454 6.00 3.67 9.69
N ASN A 455 6.25 3.30 8.44
CA ASN A 455 5.24 2.78 7.53
C ASN A 455 4.67 1.43 8.00
N GLN A 456 5.50 0.55 8.55
CA GLN A 456 5.07 -0.71 9.17
C GLN A 456 4.22 -0.47 10.42
N ASP A 457 4.61 0.49 11.26
CA ASP A 457 3.85 0.83 12.46
C ASP A 457 2.46 1.33 12.10
N ILE A 458 2.35 2.24 11.12
CA ILE A 458 1.05 2.72 10.62
C ILE A 458 0.21 1.58 10.03
N LEU A 459 0.86 0.63 9.33
CA LEU A 459 0.18 -0.50 8.69
C LEU A 459 -0.34 -1.54 9.69
N MET A 460 0.32 -1.68 10.85
CA MET A 460 -0.02 -2.64 11.90
C MET A 460 -0.79 -2.01 13.06
N GLU A 461 -0.86 -0.69 13.14
CA GLU A 461 -1.56 0.03 14.20
C GLU A 461 -3.07 -0.20 14.11
N THR A 462 -3.65 -0.59 15.23
CA THR A 462 -5.08 -0.77 15.40
C THR A 462 -5.67 0.54 15.92
N PRO A 463 -6.61 1.18 15.20
CA PRO A 463 -7.33 2.33 15.73
C PRO A 463 -8.06 1.95 17.03
N PRO A 464 -8.16 2.88 18.00
CA PRO A 464 -9.06 2.69 19.12
C PRO A 464 -10.52 2.68 18.63
N ALA A 465 -11.37 1.94 19.32
CA ALA A 465 -12.82 2.01 19.10
C ALA A 465 -13.30 3.46 19.26
N LEU A 466 -14.02 3.97 18.26
CA LEU A 466 -14.71 5.25 18.37
C LEU A 466 -15.76 5.14 19.49
N THR A 467 -15.70 6.06 20.45
CA THR A 467 -16.68 6.16 21.56
C THR A 467 -18.01 6.76 21.11
N ALA A 468 -18.03 7.50 20.00
CA ALA A 468 -19.22 8.13 19.45
C ALA A 468 -19.95 7.18 18.48
N ASP A 469 -21.25 6.98 18.70
CA ASP A 469 -22.13 6.30 17.76
C ASP A 469 -22.34 7.21 16.54
N LEU A 470 -21.54 6.99 15.49
CA LEU A 470 -21.65 7.71 14.24
C LEU A 470 -22.84 7.13 13.44
N ALA A 471 -24.03 7.65 13.72
CA ALA A 471 -25.22 7.36 12.93
C ALA A 471 -25.29 8.31 11.72
N PHE A 472 -25.38 7.74 10.52
CA PHE A 472 -25.49 8.48 9.27
C PHE A 472 -26.86 8.24 8.62
N ASP A 473 -27.44 9.29 8.05
CA ASP A 473 -28.66 9.20 7.25
C ASP A 473 -28.31 9.14 5.75
N SER A 474 -27.66 8.05 5.36
CA SER A 474 -27.16 7.84 4.00
C SER A 474 -28.29 7.80 2.97
N ASP A 475 -29.47 7.28 3.33
CA ASP A 475 -30.66 7.27 2.48
C ASP A 475 -31.14 8.69 2.15
N LYS A 476 -31.18 9.59 3.15
CA LYS A 476 -31.52 11.01 2.91
C LYS A 476 -30.50 11.69 2.01
N ALA A 477 -29.21 11.48 2.27
CA ALA A 477 -28.14 12.04 1.44
C ALA A 477 -28.25 11.56 -0.01
N TRP A 478 -28.45 10.25 -0.20
CA TRP A 478 -28.62 9.65 -1.52
C TRP A 478 -29.89 10.17 -2.22
N GLY A 479 -31.00 10.35 -1.50
CA GLY A 479 -32.23 10.93 -2.05
C GLY A 479 -32.03 12.33 -2.65
N ILE A 480 -31.18 13.16 -2.03
CA ILE A 480 -30.83 14.49 -2.56
C ILE A 480 -30.00 14.35 -3.85
N VAL A 481 -28.96 13.50 -3.83
CA VAL A 481 -28.09 13.27 -4.99
C VAL A 481 -28.88 12.68 -6.16
N ALA A 482 -29.74 11.68 -5.91
CA ALA A 482 -30.59 11.04 -6.90
C ALA A 482 -31.56 12.03 -7.55
N LYS A 483 -32.13 12.96 -6.76
CA LYS A 483 -32.99 14.02 -7.29
C LYS A 483 -32.22 14.91 -8.28
N VAL A 484 -31.03 15.37 -7.91
CA VAL A 484 -30.17 16.23 -8.76
C VAL A 484 -29.86 15.53 -10.10
N ILE A 485 -29.50 14.25 -10.02
CA ILE A 485 -29.24 13.42 -11.22
C ILE A 485 -30.50 13.28 -12.08
N SER A 486 -31.68 13.04 -11.47
CA SER A 486 -32.94 12.91 -12.20
C SER A 486 -33.36 14.18 -12.93
N GLU A 487 -32.94 15.34 -12.43
CA GLU A 487 -33.16 16.66 -13.03
C GLU A 487 -32.14 16.99 -14.13
N GLY A 488 -31.20 16.09 -14.41
CA GLY A 488 -30.13 16.29 -15.39
C GLY A 488 -29.06 17.29 -14.95
N ARG A 489 -29.00 17.60 -13.64
CA ARG A 489 -27.99 18.48 -13.06
C ARG A 489 -26.78 17.67 -12.59
N GLU A 490 -25.61 18.29 -12.66
CA GLU A 490 -24.38 17.73 -12.07
C GLU A 490 -23.98 18.41 -10.76
N TRP A 491 -24.41 19.65 -10.52
CA TRP A 491 -24.05 20.40 -9.32
C TRP A 491 -25.24 20.53 -8.37
N LEU A 492 -24.98 20.24 -7.09
CA LEU A 492 -25.90 20.55 -6.00
C LEU A 492 -25.85 22.05 -5.73
N ASN A 493 -27.00 22.65 -5.41
CA ASN A 493 -27.03 24.01 -4.90
C ASN A 493 -26.55 24.05 -3.42
N GLU A 494 -26.32 25.25 -2.89
CA GLU A 494 -25.75 25.41 -1.54
C GLU A 494 -26.60 24.78 -0.42
N LEU A 495 -27.93 24.80 -0.55
CA LEU A 495 -28.83 24.20 0.45
C LEU A 495 -28.79 22.66 0.37
N GLU A 496 -28.79 22.11 -0.85
CA GLU A 496 -28.68 20.67 -1.11
C GLU A 496 -27.34 20.13 -0.59
N ALA A 497 -26.23 20.83 -0.90
CA ALA A 497 -24.90 20.44 -0.45
C ALA A 497 -24.79 20.42 1.08
N LYS A 498 -25.31 21.46 1.76
CA LYS A 498 -25.33 21.51 3.23
C LYS A 498 -26.24 20.44 3.84
N ALA A 499 -27.40 20.17 3.24
CA ALA A 499 -28.28 19.11 3.70
C ALA A 499 -27.65 17.71 3.58
N VAL A 500 -26.82 17.47 2.56
CA VAL A 500 -26.01 16.24 2.44
C VAL A 500 -24.96 16.18 3.54
N LEU A 501 -24.21 17.26 3.80
CA LEU A 501 -23.23 17.31 4.89
C LEU A 501 -23.87 17.10 6.28
N ASP A 502 -25.04 17.71 6.51
CA ASP A 502 -25.80 17.57 7.74
C ASP A 502 -26.27 16.12 7.97
N ALA A 503 -26.58 15.37 6.90
CA ALA A 503 -26.93 13.93 6.99
C ALA A 503 -25.79 13.05 7.49
N TYR A 504 -24.54 13.52 7.37
CA TYR A 504 -23.34 12.91 7.94
C TYR A 504 -22.91 13.56 9.27
N GLY A 505 -23.70 14.50 9.80
CA GLY A 505 -23.39 15.23 11.03
C GLY A 505 -22.16 16.13 10.91
N ILE A 506 -21.84 16.63 9.71
CA ILE A 506 -20.79 17.63 9.49
C ILE A 506 -21.40 19.01 9.72
N PRO A 507 -20.96 19.79 10.74
CA PRO A 507 -21.62 21.05 11.08
C PRO A 507 -21.48 22.10 9.97
N THR A 508 -22.61 22.63 9.50
CA THR A 508 -22.66 23.71 8.51
C THR A 508 -23.18 25.01 9.12
N VAL A 509 -22.78 26.15 8.55
CA VAL A 509 -23.37 27.44 8.93
C VAL A 509 -24.86 27.46 8.58
N LYS A 510 -25.70 27.80 9.56
CA LYS A 510 -27.15 27.96 9.36
C LYS A 510 -27.40 28.96 8.24
N THR A 511 -28.14 28.51 7.23
CA THR A 511 -28.34 29.23 5.98
C THR A 511 -29.82 29.39 5.70
N HIS A 512 -30.26 30.63 5.49
CA HIS A 512 -31.64 30.95 5.11
C HIS A 512 -31.67 31.46 3.67
N LEU A 513 -32.57 30.91 2.85
CA LEU A 513 -32.78 31.39 1.48
C LEU A 513 -33.86 32.48 1.48
N ALA A 514 -33.47 33.69 1.14
CA ALA A 514 -34.35 34.81 0.87
C ALA A 514 -34.58 34.95 -0.64
N LYS A 515 -35.83 35.08 -1.06
CA LYS A 515 -36.20 35.31 -2.47
C LYS A 515 -36.21 36.78 -2.86
N SER A 516 -36.01 37.68 -1.91
CA SER A 516 -36.01 39.14 -2.13
C SER A 516 -35.06 39.86 -1.16
N PRO A 517 -34.59 41.08 -1.49
CA PRO A 517 -33.85 41.94 -0.57
C PRO A 517 -34.55 42.18 0.78
N GLU A 518 -35.88 42.33 0.76
CA GLU A 518 -36.69 42.57 1.96
C GLU A 518 -36.69 41.34 2.88
N GLU A 519 -36.87 40.15 2.30
CA GLU A 519 -36.80 38.89 3.02
C GLU A 519 -35.39 38.62 3.58
N ALA A 520 -34.35 39.00 2.82
CA ALA A 520 -32.96 38.87 3.27
C ALA A 520 -32.69 39.73 4.52
N SER A 521 -33.22 40.96 4.52
CA SER A 521 -33.16 41.86 5.67
C SER A 521 -33.90 41.27 6.88
N ALA A 522 -35.10 40.72 6.70
CA ALA A 522 -35.87 40.11 7.79
C ALA A 522 -35.15 38.89 8.41
N PHE A 523 -34.54 38.03 7.59
CA PHE A 523 -33.72 36.93 8.12
C PHE A 523 -32.45 37.43 8.83
N ALA A 524 -31.84 38.51 8.37
CA ALA A 524 -30.67 39.09 9.02
C ALA A 524 -30.99 39.60 10.43
N GLU A 525 -32.13 40.26 10.63
CA GLU A 525 -32.60 40.68 11.96
C GLU A 525 -32.80 39.50 12.90
N ALA A 526 -33.41 38.42 12.40
CA ALA A 526 -33.65 37.22 13.20
C ALA A 526 -32.35 36.49 13.60
N LEU A 527 -31.34 36.47 12.73
CA LEU A 527 -30.04 35.83 12.98
C LEU A 527 -29.12 36.66 13.90
N GLY A 528 -29.31 37.99 13.88
CA GLY A 528 -28.47 38.97 14.52
C GLY A 528 -27.17 39.26 13.75
N PHE A 529 -26.68 40.49 13.89
CA PHE A 529 -25.52 41.02 13.17
C PHE A 529 -24.17 40.69 13.84
N PRO A 530 -23.04 40.66 13.09
CA PRO A 530 -22.96 40.81 11.64
C PRO A 530 -23.40 39.56 10.86
N VAL A 531 -23.91 39.78 9.65
CA VAL A 531 -24.33 38.71 8.72
C VAL A 531 -23.53 38.75 7.42
N VAL A 532 -23.61 37.65 6.68
CA VAL A 532 -23.09 37.47 5.33
C VAL A 532 -24.27 37.26 4.39
N LEU A 533 -24.26 37.97 3.27
CA LEU A 533 -25.21 37.79 2.18
C LEU A 533 -24.46 37.22 0.97
N LYS A 534 -24.97 36.14 0.38
CA LYS A 534 -24.42 35.57 -0.85
C LYS A 534 -25.51 35.37 -1.88
N LEU A 535 -25.17 35.55 -3.15
CA LEU A 535 -26.05 35.24 -4.28
C LEU A 535 -26.46 33.75 -4.26
N PHE A 536 -27.73 33.48 -4.55
CA PHE A 536 -28.24 32.13 -4.82
C PHE A 536 -28.70 32.03 -6.28
N SER A 537 -27.92 31.33 -7.09
CA SER A 537 -28.15 31.16 -8.53
C SER A 537 -27.65 29.79 -8.99
N PRO A 538 -28.44 29.02 -9.76
CA PRO A 538 -27.98 27.77 -10.36
C PRO A 538 -26.95 27.98 -11.48
N ASP A 539 -26.88 29.17 -12.07
CA ASP A 539 -26.07 29.47 -13.25
C ASP A 539 -24.70 30.10 -12.91
N ILE A 540 -24.46 30.38 -11.62
CA ILE A 540 -23.25 31.01 -11.09
C ILE A 540 -22.70 30.19 -9.92
N LEU A 541 -21.71 29.35 -10.21
CA LEU A 541 -21.05 28.49 -9.22
C LEU A 541 -20.03 29.25 -8.35
N HIS A 542 -19.21 30.11 -8.97
CA HIS A 542 -18.20 30.92 -8.28
C HIS A 542 -18.74 32.33 -7.99
N LYS A 543 -19.34 32.50 -6.82
CA LYS A 543 -20.04 33.74 -6.42
C LYS A 543 -19.10 34.95 -6.36
N SER A 544 -17.87 34.75 -5.90
CA SER A 544 -16.87 35.82 -5.78
C SER A 544 -16.49 36.43 -7.13
N ASP A 545 -16.53 35.65 -8.22
CA ASP A 545 -16.14 36.10 -9.56
C ASP A 545 -17.09 37.16 -10.13
N VAL A 546 -18.34 37.15 -9.66
CA VAL A 546 -19.37 38.15 -9.99
C VAL A 546 -19.65 39.12 -8.85
N ARG A 547 -18.75 39.19 -7.85
CA ARG A 547 -18.93 39.97 -6.61
C ARG A 547 -20.24 39.66 -5.87
N GLY A 548 -20.74 38.44 -5.99
CA GLY A 548 -22.00 37.98 -5.41
C GLY A 548 -21.91 37.63 -3.91
N VAL A 549 -20.95 38.18 -3.17
CA VAL A 549 -20.76 37.94 -1.74
C VAL A 549 -20.51 39.27 -1.03
N ALA A 550 -21.34 39.58 -0.03
CA ALA A 550 -21.20 40.74 0.84
C ALA A 550 -20.98 40.28 2.29
N LEU A 551 -19.85 40.67 2.87
CA LEU A 551 -19.42 40.28 4.22
C LEU A 551 -19.61 41.42 5.22
N ASN A 552 -19.66 41.09 6.52
CA ASN A 552 -19.66 42.05 7.63
C ASN A 552 -20.81 43.09 7.56
N LEU A 553 -22.00 42.63 7.17
CA LEU A 553 -23.20 43.46 7.11
C LEU A 553 -23.76 43.63 8.54
N ARG A 554 -23.92 44.88 8.99
CA ARG A 554 -24.19 45.20 10.41
C ARG A 554 -25.58 45.79 10.69
N SER A 555 -26.39 45.98 9.66
CA SER A 555 -27.78 46.43 9.80
C SER A 555 -28.65 45.87 8.68
N SER A 556 -29.96 45.91 8.90
CA SER A 556 -31.02 45.51 7.96
C SER A 556 -30.91 46.26 6.63
N GLU A 557 -30.70 47.58 6.72
CA GLU A 557 -30.56 48.47 5.56
C GLU A 557 -29.31 48.12 4.75
N ALA A 558 -28.19 47.82 5.42
CA ALA A 558 -26.96 47.39 4.75
C ALA A 558 -27.15 46.07 4.01
N VAL A 559 -27.96 45.15 4.54
CA VAL A 559 -28.28 43.88 3.88
C VAL A 559 -29.15 44.10 2.66
N GLN A 560 -30.21 44.89 2.78
CA GLN A 560 -31.10 45.20 1.65
C GLN A 560 -30.34 45.91 0.52
N GLN A 561 -29.50 46.89 0.85
CA GLN A 561 -28.68 47.58 -0.14
C GLN A 561 -27.68 46.63 -0.81
N ALA A 562 -26.98 45.81 -0.04
CA ALA A 562 -26.03 44.84 -0.60
C ALA A 562 -26.71 43.82 -1.54
N ALA A 563 -27.96 43.42 -1.24
CA ALA A 563 -28.73 42.53 -2.11
C ALA A 563 -29.00 43.19 -3.47
N LEU A 564 -29.48 44.45 -3.47
CA LEU A 564 -29.72 45.22 -4.68
C LEU A 564 -28.44 45.43 -5.50
N ASP A 565 -27.34 45.77 -4.84
CA ASP A 565 -26.04 45.99 -5.49
C ASP A 565 -25.51 44.70 -6.15
N ILE A 566 -25.66 43.55 -5.47
CA ILE A 566 -25.30 42.24 -6.02
C ILE A 566 -26.17 41.92 -7.24
N GLU A 567 -27.49 42.10 -7.13
CA GLU A 567 -28.42 41.83 -8.23
C GLU A 567 -28.09 42.65 -9.48
N GLN A 568 -27.82 43.94 -9.29
CA GLN A 568 -27.41 44.82 -10.37
C GLN A 568 -26.09 44.37 -11.01
N THR A 569 -25.07 44.12 -10.18
CA THR A 569 -23.74 43.69 -10.65
C THR A 569 -23.82 42.39 -11.45
N VAL A 570 -24.61 41.42 -10.97
CA VAL A 570 -24.79 40.13 -11.66
C VAL A 570 -25.51 40.31 -12.99
N ARG A 571 -26.56 41.13 -13.05
CA ARG A 571 -27.26 41.41 -14.32
C ARG A 571 -26.36 42.12 -15.33
N GLU A 572 -25.41 42.94 -14.88
CA GLU A 572 -24.42 43.59 -15.75
C GLU A 572 -23.36 42.60 -16.26
N MET A 573 -22.81 41.75 -15.39
CA MET A 573 -21.72 40.82 -15.73
C MET A 573 -22.21 39.54 -16.42
N ARG A 574 -23.40 39.06 -16.08
CA ARG A 574 -24.01 37.79 -16.52
C ARG A 574 -25.53 37.96 -16.72
N PRO A 575 -25.97 38.69 -17.76
CA PRO A 575 -27.38 39.04 -17.98
C PRO A 575 -28.30 37.82 -18.16
N ASP A 576 -27.78 36.69 -18.65
CA ASP A 576 -28.55 35.46 -18.86
C ASP A 576 -28.66 34.58 -17.61
N ALA A 577 -27.99 34.94 -16.50
CA ALA A 577 -27.99 34.12 -15.29
C ALA A 577 -29.31 34.26 -14.51
N ARG A 578 -29.91 33.15 -14.14
CA ARG A 578 -31.11 33.13 -13.27
C ARG A 578 -30.70 33.41 -11.84
N ILE A 579 -31.29 34.44 -11.25
CA ILE A 579 -31.14 34.76 -9.83
C ILE A 579 -32.37 34.22 -9.11
N GLU A 580 -32.18 33.25 -8.22
CA GLU A 580 -33.26 32.66 -7.42
C GLU A 580 -33.40 33.31 -6.04
N GLY A 581 -32.43 34.15 -5.65
CA GLY A 581 -32.45 34.94 -4.43
C GLY A 581 -31.07 35.09 -3.80
N PHE A 582 -31.04 35.11 -2.47
CA PHE A 582 -29.85 35.28 -1.65
C PHE A 582 -29.86 34.33 -0.47
N THR A 583 -28.69 33.82 -0.11
CA THR A 583 -28.48 33.13 1.16
C THR A 583 -28.01 34.11 2.23
N VAL A 584 -28.71 34.14 3.37
CA VAL A 584 -28.35 34.91 4.56
C VAL A 584 -27.78 33.97 5.62
N GLN A 585 -26.60 34.30 6.14
CA GLN A 585 -25.86 33.52 7.12
C GLN A 585 -25.33 34.42 8.22
N LYS A 586 -25.29 33.93 9.46
CA LYS A 586 -24.56 34.62 10.53
C LYS A 586 -23.06 34.63 10.21
N MET A 587 -22.41 35.78 10.32
CA MET A 587 -20.96 35.85 10.09
C MET A 587 -20.23 35.17 11.24
N VAL A 588 -19.53 34.09 10.93
CA VAL A 588 -18.67 33.39 11.89
C VAL A 588 -17.36 34.19 12.03
N SER A 589 -16.94 34.43 13.28
CA SER A 589 -15.71 35.18 13.56
C SER A 589 -14.47 34.40 13.12
N SER A 590 -13.53 35.06 12.46
CA SER A 590 -12.23 34.50 12.09
C SER A 590 -11.16 34.61 13.20
N LYS A 591 -11.47 35.30 14.31
CA LYS A 591 -10.53 35.42 15.44
C LYS A 591 -10.35 34.06 16.13
N GLY A 592 -9.11 33.59 16.21
CA GLY A 592 -8.76 32.33 16.87
C GLY A 592 -9.15 31.08 16.07
N THR A 593 -9.45 31.23 14.77
CA THR A 593 -9.83 30.12 13.89
C THR A 593 -8.83 29.94 12.76
N HIS A 594 -8.68 28.72 12.27
CA HIS A 594 -7.92 28.42 11.07
C HIS A 594 -8.85 28.09 9.90
N GLU A 595 -8.54 28.62 8.72
CA GLU A 595 -9.18 28.26 7.45
C GLU A 595 -8.49 27.04 6.85
N LEU A 596 -9.25 25.96 6.66
CA LEU A 596 -8.81 24.69 6.08
C LEU A 596 -9.66 24.35 4.86
N ILE A 597 -9.15 23.45 4.03
CA ILE A 597 -9.87 22.86 2.90
C ILE A 597 -9.97 21.35 3.09
N LEU A 598 -11.15 20.80 2.81
CA LEU A 598 -11.33 19.36 2.63
C LEU A 598 -11.97 19.11 1.28
N GLY A 599 -11.55 18.04 0.59
CA GLY A 599 -12.14 17.71 -0.70
C GLY A 599 -12.18 16.23 -1.00
N VAL A 600 -12.99 15.89 -2.00
CA VAL A 600 -13.02 14.59 -2.67
C VAL A 600 -12.73 14.84 -4.14
N LEU A 601 -11.73 14.16 -4.66
CA LEU A 601 -11.32 14.18 -6.06
C LEU A 601 -11.38 12.75 -6.61
N ASN A 602 -11.54 12.58 -7.91
CA ASN A 602 -11.51 11.26 -8.54
C ASN A 602 -10.25 11.10 -9.41
N ASP A 603 -9.34 10.23 -8.99
CA ASP A 603 -8.14 9.88 -9.75
C ASP A 603 -8.43 8.73 -10.73
N GLN A 604 -7.85 8.80 -11.93
CA GLN A 604 -8.10 7.82 -12.98
C GLN A 604 -7.60 6.41 -12.65
N THR A 605 -6.58 6.29 -11.80
CA THR A 605 -5.98 5.01 -11.41
C THR A 605 -6.59 4.50 -10.10
N PHE A 606 -6.68 5.34 -9.09
CA PHE A 606 -7.03 4.92 -7.72
C PHE A 606 -8.49 5.22 -7.30
N GLY A 607 -9.26 5.89 -8.16
CA GLY A 607 -10.64 6.27 -7.85
C GLY A 607 -10.71 7.45 -6.87
N PRO A 608 -11.70 7.51 -5.97
CA PRO A 608 -11.87 8.61 -5.04
C PRO A 608 -10.68 8.81 -4.08
N ILE A 609 -10.22 10.05 -3.97
CA ILE A 609 -9.13 10.51 -3.10
C ILE A 609 -9.65 11.63 -2.21
N LEU A 610 -9.24 11.61 -0.94
CA LEU A 610 -9.49 12.69 0.01
C LEU A 610 -8.34 13.70 -0.02
N LEU A 611 -8.70 14.99 0.06
CA LEU A 611 -7.78 16.12 0.16
C LEU A 611 -7.97 16.83 1.50
N PHE A 612 -6.85 17.21 2.12
CA PHE A 612 -6.80 18.08 3.29
C PHE A 612 -5.68 19.10 3.09
N GLY A 613 -5.89 20.34 3.47
CA GLY A 613 -4.85 21.36 3.41
C GLY A 613 -5.24 22.67 4.07
N GLN A 614 -4.33 23.65 3.96
CA GLN A 614 -4.64 25.03 4.33
C GLN A 614 -5.67 25.60 3.35
N GLY A 615 -6.75 26.20 3.87
CA GLY A 615 -7.87 26.74 3.10
C GLY A 615 -7.74 28.22 2.77
N GLY A 616 -8.80 28.80 2.18
CA GLY A 616 -8.87 30.21 1.81
C GLY A 616 -8.40 30.49 0.38
N THR A 617 -8.09 31.74 0.06
CA THR A 617 -7.73 32.16 -1.31
C THR A 617 -6.26 31.88 -1.68
N ALA A 618 -5.41 31.55 -0.70
CA ALA A 618 -3.98 31.32 -0.90
C ALA A 618 -3.61 29.85 -1.20
N VAL A 619 -4.59 28.95 -1.28
CA VAL A 619 -4.42 27.48 -1.46
C VAL A 619 -3.53 27.15 -2.66
N GLU A 620 -3.73 27.82 -3.80
CA GLU A 620 -2.99 27.54 -5.05
C GLU A 620 -1.51 27.95 -5.00
N ILE A 621 -1.12 28.81 -4.06
CA ILE A 621 0.23 29.41 -3.99
C ILE A 621 1.14 28.68 -2.99
N LEU A 622 0.58 28.17 -1.88
CA LEU A 622 1.37 27.62 -0.77
C LEU A 622 1.66 26.11 -0.88
N ASP A 623 0.93 25.39 -1.74
CA ASP A 623 0.98 23.94 -1.97
C ASP A 623 1.07 23.12 -0.66
N ASP A 624 0.34 23.55 0.37
CA ASP A 624 0.27 22.88 1.68
C ASP A 624 -0.95 21.95 1.74
N LYS A 625 -0.82 20.78 1.11
CA LYS A 625 -1.89 19.79 1.01
C LYS A 625 -1.37 18.38 1.29
N ALA A 626 -2.27 17.51 1.74
CA ALA A 626 -2.06 16.09 1.89
C ALA A 626 -3.22 15.33 1.24
N LEU A 627 -2.90 14.21 0.59
CA LEU A 627 -3.88 13.31 -0.03
C LEU A 627 -3.95 11.98 0.71
N ALA A 628 -5.11 11.34 0.72
CA ALA A 628 -5.29 10.02 1.32
C ALA A 628 -6.37 9.19 0.60
N LEU A 629 -6.21 7.87 0.65
CA LEU A 629 -7.20 6.93 0.14
C LEU A 629 -8.26 6.63 1.22
N PRO A 630 -9.57 6.74 0.92
CA PRO A 630 -10.62 6.23 1.79
C PRO A 630 -10.60 4.67 1.81
N PRO A 631 -11.14 4.02 2.87
CA PRO A 631 -11.69 4.64 4.08
C PRO A 631 -10.60 5.12 5.06
N LEU A 632 -10.89 6.20 5.81
CA LEU A 632 -10.05 6.71 6.89
C LEU A 632 -10.52 6.21 8.26
N ASN A 633 -9.56 6.08 9.18
CA ASN A 633 -9.77 5.99 10.62
C ASN A 633 -9.06 7.18 11.30
N LEU A 634 -9.20 7.29 12.63
CA LEU A 634 -8.62 8.42 13.39
C LEU A 634 -7.12 8.58 13.17
N LYS A 635 -6.37 7.46 13.13
CA LYS A 635 -4.92 7.52 12.98
C LYS A 635 -4.50 7.98 11.58
N LEU A 636 -5.18 7.49 10.55
CA LEU A 636 -4.92 7.88 9.16
C LEU A 636 -5.29 9.33 8.90
N ALA A 637 -6.41 9.79 9.47
CA ALA A 637 -6.78 11.19 9.43
C ALA A 637 -5.71 12.06 10.13
N LYS A 638 -5.21 11.62 11.28
CA LYS A 638 -4.15 12.34 12.02
C LYS A 638 -2.84 12.36 11.25
N ASP A 639 -2.45 11.24 10.64
CA ASP A 639 -1.28 11.16 9.76
C ASP A 639 -1.42 12.14 8.60
N MET A 640 -2.56 12.09 7.89
CA MET A 640 -2.87 12.99 6.77
C MET A 640 -2.74 14.47 7.17
N VAL A 641 -3.34 14.87 8.30
CA VAL A 641 -3.22 16.24 8.83
C VAL A 641 -1.76 16.57 9.16
N SER A 642 -1.04 15.65 9.83
CA SER A 642 0.32 15.89 10.31
C SER A 642 1.38 16.11 9.24
N ARG A 643 1.10 15.71 8.00
CA ARG A 643 1.98 15.91 6.84
C ARG A 643 1.92 17.32 6.27
N THR A 644 0.97 18.14 6.70
CA THR A 644 0.84 19.53 6.28
C THR A 644 1.66 20.47 7.19
N LYS A 645 2.09 21.61 6.67
CA LYS A 645 2.76 22.67 7.43
C LYS A 645 1.79 23.33 8.40
N VAL A 646 0.52 23.50 8.01
CA VAL A 646 -0.54 24.06 8.85
C VAL A 646 -0.73 23.28 10.16
N TYR A 647 -0.39 21.98 10.19
CA TYR A 647 -0.44 21.17 11.41
C TYR A 647 0.26 21.79 12.62
N GLN A 648 1.39 22.47 12.41
CA GLN A 648 2.10 23.12 13.52
C GLN A 648 1.33 24.30 14.09
N LEU A 649 0.55 25.01 13.25
CA LEU A 649 -0.34 26.08 13.68
C LEU A 649 -1.55 25.52 14.44
N LEU A 650 -2.08 24.37 14.01
CA LEU A 650 -3.23 23.71 14.64
C LEU A 650 -2.94 23.25 16.09
N LYS A 651 -1.67 23.02 16.44
CA LYS A 651 -1.25 22.67 17.82
C LYS A 651 -1.23 23.86 18.79
N GLY A 652 -1.52 25.06 18.31
CA GLY A 652 -1.34 26.30 19.04
C GLY A 652 0.05 26.88 18.84
N TYR A 653 0.11 28.20 18.67
CA TYR A 653 1.34 28.96 18.48
C TYR A 653 1.23 30.34 19.10
N ARG A 654 2.14 30.67 20.02
CA ARG A 654 2.15 31.93 20.79
C ARG A 654 0.80 32.18 21.48
N ASP A 655 0.07 33.20 21.04
CA ASP A 655 -1.19 33.65 21.62
C ASP A 655 -2.42 32.92 21.04
N GLN A 656 -2.23 31.97 20.12
CA GLN A 656 -3.31 31.13 19.58
C GLN A 656 -3.34 29.78 20.30
N GLU A 657 -4.52 29.45 20.84
CA GLU A 657 -4.80 28.16 21.46
C GLU A 657 -4.85 27.03 20.43
N ALA A 658 -4.65 25.79 20.88
CA ALA A 658 -4.81 24.61 20.04
C ALA A 658 -6.28 24.46 19.61
N ILE A 659 -6.51 23.94 18.41
CA ILE A 659 -7.85 23.60 17.93
C ILE A 659 -8.41 22.36 18.62
N ASP A 660 -9.73 22.15 18.48
CA ASP A 660 -10.34 20.84 18.70
C ASP A 660 -9.91 19.89 17.57
N MET A 661 -8.77 19.22 17.78
CA MET A 661 -8.20 18.28 16.82
C MET A 661 -9.14 17.09 16.61
N ASP A 662 -9.82 16.60 17.64
CA ASP A 662 -10.70 15.44 17.53
C ASP A 662 -11.92 15.74 16.65
N ALA A 663 -12.51 16.93 16.76
CA ALA A 663 -13.57 17.37 15.86
C ALA A 663 -13.14 17.43 14.38
N LEU A 664 -11.90 17.88 14.11
CA LEU A 664 -11.34 17.87 12.75
C LEU A 664 -11.15 16.44 12.22
N LEU A 665 -10.55 15.55 13.02
CA LEU A 665 -10.33 14.16 12.63
C LEU A 665 -11.64 13.41 12.39
N LEU A 666 -12.64 13.63 13.24
CA LEU A 666 -13.99 13.08 13.04
C LEU A 666 -14.65 13.60 11.77
N THR A 667 -14.43 14.87 11.40
CA THR A 667 -14.96 15.45 10.15
C THR A 667 -14.34 14.77 8.91
N LEU A 668 -13.03 14.48 8.94
CA LEU A 668 -12.36 13.70 7.89
C LEU A 668 -12.91 12.28 7.76
N ILE A 669 -13.21 11.61 8.88
CA ILE A 669 -13.82 10.27 8.88
C ILE A 669 -15.24 10.31 8.30
N LYS A 670 -16.05 11.30 8.70
CA LYS A 670 -17.40 11.51 8.15
C LYS A 670 -17.37 11.72 6.64
N LEU A 671 -16.45 12.56 6.17
CA LEU A 671 -16.23 12.78 4.74
C LEU A 671 -15.82 11.47 4.05
N SER A 672 -14.92 10.70 4.65
CA SER A 672 -14.52 9.40 4.13
C SER A 672 -15.67 8.40 4.05
N GLN A 673 -16.59 8.39 5.03
CA GLN A 673 -17.76 7.51 4.99
C GLN A 673 -18.75 7.93 3.90
N MET A 674 -18.93 9.24 3.69
CA MET A 674 -19.78 9.74 2.63
C MET A 674 -19.31 9.29 1.24
N VAL A 675 -18.00 9.17 1.01
CA VAL A 675 -17.44 8.59 -0.23
C VAL A 675 -17.74 7.08 -0.36
N VAL A 676 -17.81 6.35 0.75
CA VAL A 676 -18.14 4.91 0.78
C VAL A 676 -19.62 4.69 0.44
N ASP A 677 -20.50 5.57 0.91
CA ASP A 677 -21.95 5.40 0.81
C ASP A 677 -22.54 6.01 -0.48
N LEU A 678 -22.04 7.16 -0.91
CA LEU A 678 -22.59 7.91 -2.06
C LEU A 678 -21.85 7.56 -3.35
N ASP A 679 -22.29 6.50 -4.03
CA ASP A 679 -21.63 5.99 -5.24
C ASP A 679 -21.63 6.94 -6.44
N HIS A 680 -22.51 7.93 -6.47
CA HIS A 680 -22.60 8.97 -7.51
C HIS A 680 -21.95 10.31 -7.09
N LEU A 681 -21.20 10.36 -5.99
CA LEU A 681 -20.39 11.51 -5.60
C LEU A 681 -19.16 11.61 -6.53
N ALA A 682 -19.09 12.66 -7.35
CA ALA A 682 -17.99 12.85 -8.31
C ALA A 682 -16.87 13.70 -7.72
N GLU A 683 -17.23 14.84 -7.14
CA GLU A 683 -16.30 15.80 -6.55
C GLU A 683 -16.97 16.46 -5.35
N LEU A 684 -16.17 16.80 -4.35
CA LEU A 684 -16.59 17.64 -3.23
C LEU A 684 -15.49 18.61 -2.87
N ASP A 685 -15.87 19.84 -2.58
CA ASP A 685 -14.98 20.88 -2.09
C ASP A 685 -15.63 21.60 -0.90
N ILE A 686 -15.02 21.50 0.28
CA ILE A 686 -15.37 22.25 1.48
C ILE A 686 -14.28 23.29 1.66
N ASN A 687 -14.58 24.52 1.23
CA ASN A 687 -13.65 25.64 1.32
C ASN A 687 -14.42 26.97 1.46
N PRO A 688 -14.32 27.67 2.60
CA PRO A 688 -13.49 27.34 3.77
C PRO A 688 -14.21 26.43 4.79
N LEU A 689 -13.44 25.53 5.39
CA LEU A 689 -13.73 24.92 6.69
C LEU A 689 -13.07 25.79 7.78
N LEU A 690 -13.84 26.29 8.74
CA LEU A 690 -13.28 26.95 9.92
C LEU A 690 -13.12 25.95 11.06
N VAL A 691 -11.96 25.99 11.71
CA VAL A 691 -11.66 25.16 12.88
C VAL A 691 -11.11 26.02 14.01
N SER A 692 -11.63 25.80 15.22
CA SER A 692 -11.21 26.46 16.45
C SER A 692 -11.22 25.48 17.62
N LYS A 693 -11.00 25.96 18.84
CA LYS A 693 -11.16 25.14 20.05
C LYS A 693 -12.60 24.73 20.34
N GLU A 694 -13.57 25.45 19.78
CA GLU A 694 -15.00 25.18 19.92
C GLU A 694 -15.50 24.11 18.92
N GLY A 695 -14.65 23.70 17.98
CA GLY A 695 -14.96 22.65 17.01
C GLY A 695 -14.77 23.09 15.57
N VAL A 696 -15.59 22.53 14.69
CA VAL A 696 -15.50 22.65 13.23
C VAL A 696 -16.80 23.20 12.67
N ILE A 697 -16.71 24.11 11.69
CA ILE A 697 -17.87 24.63 10.96
C ILE A 697 -17.57 24.85 9.47
N VAL A 698 -18.42 24.31 8.62
CA VAL A 698 -18.38 24.50 7.16
C VAL A 698 -19.07 25.81 6.80
N LEU A 699 -18.34 26.72 6.14
CA LEU A 699 -18.90 27.99 5.67
C LEU A 699 -19.44 27.89 4.24
N ASP A 700 -18.74 27.15 3.39
CA ASP A 700 -19.12 26.93 2.00
C ASP A 700 -18.72 25.52 1.56
N ALA A 701 -19.54 24.93 0.71
CA ALA A 701 -19.35 23.57 0.20
C ALA A 701 -19.96 23.43 -1.18
N ARG A 702 -19.28 22.66 -2.03
CA ARG A 702 -19.72 22.32 -3.37
C ARG A 702 -19.66 20.83 -3.54
N ILE A 703 -20.72 20.27 -4.12
CA ILE A 703 -20.82 18.84 -4.39
C ILE A 703 -21.25 18.66 -5.84
N LYS A 704 -20.48 17.85 -6.56
CA LYS A 704 -20.79 17.41 -7.91
C LYS A 704 -21.26 15.98 -7.87
N ALA A 705 -22.45 15.75 -8.39
CA ALA A 705 -23.00 14.44 -8.68
C ALA A 705 -22.62 14.00 -10.10
N SER A 706 -22.57 12.69 -10.32
CA SER A 706 -22.35 12.10 -11.64
C SER A 706 -23.42 11.06 -11.92
N ILE A 707 -23.85 10.91 -13.18
CA ILE A 707 -24.72 9.79 -13.61
C ILE A 707 -23.96 8.46 -13.53
N LYS A 708 -22.64 8.48 -13.74
CA LYS A 708 -21.78 7.31 -13.55
C LYS A 708 -21.42 7.17 -12.08
N LYS A 709 -21.32 5.94 -11.60
CA LYS A 709 -20.73 5.67 -10.29
C LYS A 709 -19.26 6.05 -10.30
N THR A 710 -18.92 7.08 -9.54
CA THR A 710 -17.57 7.64 -9.42
C THR A 710 -16.97 7.37 -8.05
N ALA A 711 -17.81 7.04 -7.07
CA ALA A 711 -17.44 6.70 -5.71
C ALA A 711 -18.19 5.44 -5.26
N GLY A 712 -18.25 5.20 -3.95
CA GLY A 712 -18.89 4.02 -3.39
C GLY A 712 -17.95 2.82 -3.29
N ALA A 713 -18.36 1.82 -2.51
CA ALA A 713 -17.54 0.68 -2.13
C ALA A 713 -16.84 -0.04 -3.30
N ASP A 714 -17.43 -0.07 -4.50
CA ASP A 714 -16.87 -0.75 -5.68
C ASP A 714 -15.85 0.09 -6.47
N GLN A 715 -15.84 1.42 -6.29
CA GLN A 715 -14.90 2.33 -6.97
C GLN A 715 -13.64 2.59 -6.13
N LEU A 716 -13.64 2.21 -4.85
CA LEU A 716 -12.49 2.43 -3.97
C LEU A 716 -11.34 1.46 -4.29
N ALA A 717 -10.11 1.98 -4.22
CA ALA A 717 -8.91 1.13 -4.28
C ALA A 717 -8.73 0.24 -3.04
N ILE A 718 -9.46 0.51 -1.95
CA ILE A 718 -9.49 -0.31 -0.73
C ILE A 718 -10.93 -0.69 -0.45
N HIS A 719 -11.21 -1.99 -0.33
CA HIS A 719 -12.53 -2.46 0.02
C HIS A 719 -12.91 -1.96 1.43
N PRO A 720 -14.02 -1.22 1.60
CA PRO A 720 -14.44 -0.71 2.90
C PRO A 720 -15.02 -1.82 3.78
N TYR A 721 -15.26 -1.51 5.05
CA TYR A 721 -15.92 -2.42 5.99
C TYR A 721 -17.31 -2.84 5.47
N PRO A 722 -17.59 -4.14 5.28
CA PRO A 722 -18.81 -4.58 4.63
C PRO A 722 -19.98 -4.69 5.61
N GLN A 723 -20.53 -3.53 6.00
CA GLN A 723 -21.58 -3.37 7.01
C GLN A 723 -22.83 -4.23 6.76
N LYS A 724 -23.14 -4.57 5.51
CA LYS A 724 -24.27 -5.45 5.13
C LYS A 724 -24.24 -6.85 5.76
N TYR A 725 -23.10 -7.29 6.30
CA TYR A 725 -22.97 -8.58 6.99
C TYR A 725 -23.11 -8.47 8.52
N GLU A 726 -23.47 -7.30 9.06
CA GLU A 726 -23.85 -7.17 10.46
C GLU A 726 -25.27 -7.67 10.70
N GLU A 727 -25.46 -8.51 11.72
CA GLU A 727 -26.78 -8.97 12.15
C GLU A 727 -26.82 -9.20 13.66
N LEU A 728 -27.98 -8.94 14.28
CA LEU A 728 -28.28 -9.39 15.63
C LEU A 728 -28.93 -10.77 15.55
N VAL A 729 -28.37 -11.73 16.28
CA VAL A 729 -28.89 -13.10 16.31
C VAL A 729 -29.28 -13.49 17.72
N ARG A 730 -30.53 -13.92 17.86
CA ARG A 730 -31.05 -14.51 19.11
C ARG A 730 -31.00 -16.04 19.03
N LEU A 731 -30.27 -16.65 19.96
CA LEU A 731 -30.16 -18.11 20.05
C LEU A 731 -31.37 -18.72 20.75
N LYS A 732 -31.50 -20.06 20.65
CA LYS A 732 -32.57 -20.82 21.33
C LYS A 732 -32.50 -20.69 22.86
N SER A 733 -31.32 -20.40 23.40
CA SER A 733 -31.12 -20.09 24.83
C SER A 733 -31.77 -18.77 25.26
N GLY A 734 -32.23 -17.94 24.31
CA GLY A 734 -32.76 -16.60 24.55
C GLY A 734 -31.70 -15.50 24.53
N GLN A 735 -30.41 -15.86 24.58
CA GLN A 735 -29.27 -14.94 24.50
C GLN A 735 -29.14 -14.32 23.10
N THR A 736 -28.80 -13.04 23.05
CA THR A 736 -28.61 -12.28 21.80
C THR A 736 -27.14 -11.94 21.64
N PHE A 737 -26.61 -12.13 20.43
CA PHE A 737 -25.26 -11.76 20.04
C PHE A 737 -25.29 -10.92 18.77
N LYS A 738 -24.22 -10.18 18.50
CA LYS A 738 -23.98 -9.55 17.19
C LYS A 738 -23.00 -10.40 16.40
N ILE A 739 -23.35 -10.70 15.16
CA ILE A 739 -22.42 -11.25 14.17
C ILE A 739 -22.07 -10.13 13.21
N ARG A 740 -20.78 -9.92 12.96
CA ARG A 740 -20.30 -8.90 12.02
C ARG A 740 -18.93 -9.25 11.47
N PRO A 741 -18.50 -8.65 10.36
CA PRO A 741 -17.10 -8.69 9.95
C PRO A 741 -16.16 -8.21 11.08
N VAL A 742 -14.97 -8.80 11.14
CA VAL A 742 -13.90 -8.31 12.02
C VAL A 742 -13.49 -6.92 11.59
N ARG A 743 -13.11 -6.06 12.54
CA ARG A 743 -12.53 -4.74 12.30
C ARG A 743 -11.23 -4.57 13.10
N PRO A 744 -10.31 -3.69 12.70
CA PRO A 744 -9.06 -3.47 13.41
C PRO A 744 -9.21 -3.26 14.93
N GLU A 745 -10.26 -2.56 15.35
CA GLU A 745 -10.61 -2.26 16.74
C GLU A 745 -10.91 -3.51 17.59
N ASP A 746 -11.12 -4.68 16.97
CA ASP A 746 -11.39 -5.95 17.67
C ASP A 746 -10.15 -6.56 18.33
N GLU A 747 -8.97 -5.99 18.12
CA GLU A 747 -7.71 -6.57 18.56
C GLU A 747 -7.64 -6.80 20.08
N PRO A 748 -8.00 -5.83 20.95
CA PRO A 748 -7.97 -6.06 22.39
C PRO A 748 -8.92 -7.20 22.82
N ALA A 749 -10.15 -7.20 22.29
CA ALA A 749 -11.15 -8.22 22.58
C ALA A 749 -10.73 -9.61 22.05
N LEU A 750 -9.99 -9.67 20.94
CA LEU A 750 -9.44 -10.91 20.41
C LEU A 750 -8.34 -11.48 21.30
N ILE A 751 -7.43 -10.63 21.80
CA ILE A 751 -6.37 -11.03 22.74
C ILE A 751 -7.00 -11.55 24.04
N GLU A 752 -7.94 -10.81 24.61
CA GLU A 752 -8.62 -11.21 25.85
C GLU A 752 -9.39 -12.52 25.67
N ASN A 753 -10.07 -12.69 24.53
CA ASN A 753 -10.72 -13.95 24.20
C ASN A 753 -9.72 -15.11 24.07
N PHE A 754 -8.55 -14.88 23.47
CA PHE A 754 -7.49 -15.89 23.37
C PHE A 754 -6.95 -16.30 24.74
N GLU A 755 -6.75 -15.35 25.66
CA GLU A 755 -6.29 -15.62 27.03
C GLU A 755 -7.31 -16.43 27.85
N LYS A 756 -8.61 -16.29 27.53
CA LYS A 756 -9.69 -17.09 28.14
C LYS A 756 -9.82 -18.50 27.57
N MET A 757 -9.12 -18.85 26.48
CA MET A 757 -9.22 -20.17 25.85
C MET A 757 -8.41 -21.25 26.58
N THR A 758 -8.88 -22.48 26.51
CA THR A 758 -8.13 -23.66 26.95
C THR A 758 -6.98 -23.96 25.99
N GLN A 759 -5.93 -24.62 26.49
CA GLN A 759 -4.80 -25.06 25.66
C GLN A 759 -5.24 -26.01 24.54
N GLU A 760 -6.28 -26.79 24.76
CA GLU A 760 -6.83 -27.71 23.77
C GLU A 760 -7.51 -26.96 22.62
N GLU A 761 -8.32 -25.93 22.91
CA GLU A 761 -8.94 -25.07 21.88
C GLU A 761 -7.88 -24.38 21.01
N ILE A 762 -6.81 -23.84 21.64
CA ILE A 762 -5.69 -23.22 20.93
C ILE A 762 -4.99 -24.25 20.04
N ARG A 763 -4.66 -25.42 20.57
CA ARG A 763 -3.97 -26.48 19.82
C ARG A 763 -4.80 -26.97 18.65
N PHE A 764 -6.12 -27.12 18.82
CA PHE A 764 -7.02 -27.49 17.74
C PHE A 764 -7.08 -26.46 16.61
N ARG A 765 -6.87 -25.18 16.92
CA ARG A 765 -6.86 -24.12 15.90
C ARG A 765 -5.51 -23.98 15.19
N PHE A 766 -4.41 -24.01 15.94
CA PHE A 766 -3.08 -23.64 15.45
C PHE A 766 -2.18 -24.86 15.16
N PHE A 767 -2.62 -26.08 15.48
CA PHE A 767 -1.86 -27.33 15.32
C PHE A 767 -0.60 -27.41 16.21
N HIS A 768 -0.33 -26.38 17.00
CA HIS A 768 0.72 -26.31 18.00
C HIS A 768 0.29 -25.39 19.15
N ILE A 769 1.05 -25.41 20.26
CA ILE A 769 0.76 -24.57 21.42
C ILE A 769 1.30 -23.16 21.17
N VAL A 770 0.39 -22.22 20.94
CA VAL A 770 0.68 -20.78 20.96
C VAL A 770 0.54 -20.31 22.41
N LYS A 771 1.63 -19.85 23.04
CA LYS A 771 1.62 -19.47 24.46
C LYS A 771 0.96 -18.12 24.74
N LYS A 772 1.06 -17.18 23.79
CA LYS A 772 0.54 -15.82 23.91
C LYS A 772 0.20 -15.30 22.53
N MET A 773 -0.88 -14.53 22.43
CA MET A 773 -1.17 -13.68 21.28
C MET A 773 -0.69 -12.26 21.61
N ASP A 774 0.33 -11.78 20.90
CA ASP A 774 0.81 -10.41 21.04
C ASP A 774 0.08 -9.46 20.08
N HIS A 775 0.31 -8.15 20.24
CA HIS A 775 -0.27 -7.10 19.41
C HIS A 775 -0.06 -7.36 17.90
N LEU A 776 1.16 -7.74 17.50
CA LEU A 776 1.48 -7.98 16.09
C LEU A 776 0.71 -9.16 15.51
N MET A 777 0.57 -10.25 16.28
CA MET A 777 -0.22 -11.40 15.87
C MET A 777 -1.71 -11.06 15.81
N ALA A 778 -2.25 -10.36 16.81
CA ALA A 778 -3.65 -9.98 16.85
C ALA A 778 -4.02 -8.98 15.76
N ALA A 779 -3.18 -7.97 15.49
CA ALA A 779 -3.38 -7.00 14.41
C ALA A 779 -3.44 -7.68 13.04
N ARG A 780 -2.62 -8.70 12.80
CA ARG A 780 -2.70 -9.52 11.57
C ARG A 780 -4.03 -10.25 11.42
N PHE A 781 -4.65 -10.64 12.53
CA PHE A 781 -5.94 -11.30 12.53
C PHE A 781 -7.11 -10.30 12.39
N THR A 782 -7.03 -9.10 12.92
CA THR A 782 -8.15 -8.15 12.89
C THR A 782 -8.13 -7.21 11.69
N GLN A 783 -6.95 -6.91 11.15
CA GLN A 783 -6.78 -6.02 9.99
C GLN A 783 -6.79 -6.77 8.66
N ILE A 784 -7.87 -7.48 8.38
CA ILE A 784 -7.99 -8.27 7.15
C ILE A 784 -8.20 -7.38 5.93
N ASP A 785 -7.93 -7.93 4.75
CA ASP A 785 -8.32 -7.36 3.48
C ASP A 785 -9.60 -8.05 2.99
N TYR A 786 -10.71 -7.33 2.96
CA TYR A 786 -12.02 -7.90 2.64
C TYR A 786 -12.15 -8.44 1.21
N ASP A 787 -11.25 -8.04 0.28
CA ASP A 787 -11.20 -8.62 -1.07
C ASP A 787 -10.59 -10.04 -1.09
N ARG A 788 -9.80 -10.39 -0.08
CA ARG A 788 -9.02 -11.64 -0.02
C ARG A 788 -9.44 -12.56 1.12
N GLU A 789 -9.83 -11.97 2.24
CA GLU A 789 -10.16 -12.67 3.46
C GLU A 789 -11.50 -12.14 4.00
N MET A 790 -12.28 -13.02 4.58
CA MET A 790 -13.43 -12.64 5.39
C MET A 790 -13.33 -13.32 6.75
N ALA A 791 -13.43 -12.54 7.81
CA ALA A 791 -13.58 -13.06 9.16
C ALA A 791 -14.87 -12.51 9.77
N LEU A 792 -15.78 -13.39 10.18
CA LEU A 792 -16.98 -13.01 10.93
C LEU A 792 -16.74 -13.30 12.41
N VAL A 793 -16.95 -12.29 13.24
CA VAL A 793 -16.81 -12.35 14.69
C VAL A 793 -18.18 -12.37 15.36
N VAL A 794 -18.25 -13.01 16.52
CA VAL A 794 -19.41 -12.96 17.42
C VAL A 794 -19.05 -12.10 18.61
N THR A 795 -19.81 -11.03 18.85
CA THR A 795 -19.61 -10.10 19.96
C THR A 795 -20.88 -9.90 20.77
N ASP A 796 -20.75 -9.16 21.87
CA ASP A 796 -21.89 -8.56 22.54
C ASP A 796 -22.76 -7.74 21.57
N PRO A 797 -24.08 -7.62 21.83
CA PRO A 797 -25.01 -6.90 20.95
C PRO A 797 -24.84 -5.38 20.98
N GLY A 798 -24.24 -4.83 22.04
CA GLY A 798 -23.98 -3.40 22.19
C GLY A 798 -22.75 -2.91 21.41
N ASN A 799 -22.64 -1.60 21.24
CA ASN A 799 -21.48 -0.94 20.64
C ASN A 799 -20.49 -0.40 21.71
N ASP A 800 -20.49 -0.98 22.91
CA ASP A 800 -19.59 -0.57 23.99
C ASP A 800 -18.13 -0.76 23.55
N PRO A 801 -17.24 0.25 23.60
CA PRO A 801 -15.83 0.11 23.25
C PRO A 801 -15.10 -1.05 23.96
N GLU A 802 -15.61 -1.55 25.09
CA GLU A 802 -15.14 -2.75 25.79
C GLU A 802 -16.02 -3.98 25.51
N TRP A 803 -16.33 -4.27 24.23
CA TRP A 803 -17.11 -5.46 23.86
C TRP A 803 -16.29 -6.76 24.00
N ASN A 804 -16.95 -7.85 24.39
CA ASN A 804 -16.32 -9.18 24.34
C ASN A 804 -16.42 -9.78 22.93
N LEU A 805 -15.42 -10.59 22.58
CA LEU A 805 -15.41 -11.43 21.38
C LEU A 805 -15.47 -12.89 21.81
N TYR A 806 -16.37 -13.67 21.19
CA TYR A 806 -16.65 -15.05 21.62
C TYR A 806 -16.30 -16.12 20.57
N ALA A 807 -16.33 -15.77 19.29
CA ALA A 807 -16.05 -16.71 18.22
C ALA A 807 -15.59 -15.99 16.96
N VAL A 808 -14.79 -16.68 16.14
CA VAL A 808 -14.34 -16.20 14.83
C VAL A 808 -14.42 -17.34 13.83
N VAL A 809 -15.07 -17.10 12.69
CA VAL A 809 -14.91 -17.92 11.48
C VAL A 809 -14.15 -17.10 10.44
N ARG A 810 -13.20 -17.72 9.74
CA ARG A 810 -12.42 -17.09 8.68
C ARG A 810 -12.53 -17.86 7.38
N LEU A 811 -12.35 -17.15 6.29
CA LEU A 811 -12.25 -17.65 4.94
C LEU A 811 -11.16 -16.85 4.23
N ILE A 812 -10.11 -17.52 3.74
CA ILE A 812 -8.98 -16.91 3.04
C ILE A 812 -8.98 -17.46 1.62
N ARG A 813 -9.12 -16.59 0.64
CA ARG A 813 -9.15 -16.97 -0.78
C ARG A 813 -7.75 -17.31 -1.29
N ASP A 814 -7.69 -18.32 -2.15
CA ASP A 814 -6.46 -18.65 -2.86
C ASP A 814 -6.06 -17.50 -3.81
N PRO A 815 -4.78 -17.06 -3.80
CA PRO A 815 -4.33 -15.97 -4.69
C PRO A 815 -4.53 -16.23 -6.18
N SER A 816 -4.46 -17.51 -6.61
CA SER A 816 -4.53 -17.93 -8.01
C SER A 816 -5.65 -18.94 -8.31
N GLY A 817 -6.47 -19.28 -7.32
CA GLY A 817 -7.51 -20.29 -7.42
C GLY A 817 -8.92 -19.76 -7.18
N ASN A 818 -9.91 -20.62 -7.47
CA ASN A 818 -11.32 -20.39 -7.11
C ASN A 818 -11.68 -21.08 -5.79
N GLY A 819 -10.68 -21.51 -5.01
CA GLY A 819 -10.82 -22.11 -3.69
C GLY A 819 -10.62 -21.09 -2.56
N ALA A 820 -11.05 -21.47 -1.37
CA ALA A 820 -10.72 -20.73 -0.15
C ALA A 820 -10.56 -21.65 1.06
N GLU A 821 -9.52 -21.39 1.85
CA GLU A 821 -9.29 -22.07 3.11
C GLU A 821 -10.17 -21.46 4.21
N PHE A 822 -10.86 -22.29 5.00
CA PHE A 822 -11.62 -21.81 6.15
C PHE A 822 -10.98 -22.19 7.47
N SER A 823 -11.31 -21.42 8.51
CA SER A 823 -11.04 -21.82 9.89
C SER A 823 -12.13 -21.32 10.82
N LEU A 824 -12.30 -22.00 11.96
CA LEU A 824 -13.30 -21.65 12.96
C LEU A 824 -12.70 -21.82 14.35
N ILE A 825 -12.99 -20.87 15.23
CA ILE A 825 -12.77 -20.99 16.66
C ILE A 825 -13.98 -20.44 17.40
N VAL A 826 -14.45 -21.17 18.41
CA VAL A 826 -15.58 -20.80 19.25
C VAL A 826 -15.15 -21.02 20.69
N ASN A 827 -15.22 -19.98 21.52
CA ASN A 827 -14.87 -20.06 22.93
C ASN A 827 -15.88 -20.97 23.68
N HIS A 828 -15.36 -21.87 24.53
CA HIS A 828 -16.17 -22.76 25.37
C HIS A 828 -17.24 -22.05 26.20
N ILE A 829 -17.04 -20.77 26.59
CA ILE A 829 -18.03 -19.95 27.32
C ILE A 829 -19.38 -19.91 26.58
N VAL A 830 -19.35 -19.86 25.24
CA VAL A 830 -20.54 -19.88 24.38
C VAL A 830 -20.68 -21.19 23.59
N GLY A 831 -19.86 -22.19 23.95
CA GLY A 831 -19.85 -23.52 23.34
C GLY A 831 -21.19 -24.24 23.46
N GLY A 832 -21.49 -25.13 22.52
CA GLY A 832 -22.72 -25.93 22.54
C GLY A 832 -24.02 -25.18 22.18
N GLN A 833 -24.00 -23.85 22.03
CA GLN A 833 -25.20 -23.05 21.72
C GLN A 833 -25.55 -22.95 20.23
N GLY A 834 -24.82 -23.67 19.36
CA GLY A 834 -25.07 -23.70 17.91
C GLY A 834 -24.38 -22.60 17.09
N LEU A 835 -23.61 -21.70 17.73
CA LEU A 835 -22.88 -20.61 17.08
C LEU A 835 -21.92 -21.09 15.98
N GLY A 836 -21.17 -22.18 16.21
CA GLY A 836 -20.27 -22.72 15.18
C GLY A 836 -21.00 -23.13 13.89
N SER A 837 -22.17 -23.76 14.00
CA SER A 837 -22.99 -24.11 12.81
C SER A 837 -23.59 -22.88 12.13
N LEU A 838 -23.94 -21.85 12.90
CA LEU A 838 -24.43 -20.59 12.36
C LEU A 838 -23.35 -19.86 11.57
N LEU A 839 -22.17 -19.68 12.16
CA LEU A 839 -21.01 -19.04 11.53
C LEU A 839 -20.59 -19.77 10.25
N MET A 840 -20.51 -21.10 10.28
CA MET A 840 -20.21 -21.89 9.07
C MET A 840 -21.23 -21.65 7.96
N ARG A 841 -22.53 -21.58 8.27
CA ARG A 841 -23.55 -21.27 7.24
C ARG A 841 -23.39 -19.86 6.67
N ARG A 842 -23.06 -18.87 7.51
CA ARG A 842 -22.83 -17.49 7.06
C ARG A 842 -21.61 -17.38 6.16
N ILE A 843 -20.48 -18.01 6.55
CA ILE A 843 -19.27 -17.96 5.73
C ILE A 843 -19.41 -18.73 4.41
N ILE A 844 -20.18 -19.83 4.39
CA ILE A 844 -20.54 -20.55 3.16
C ILE A 844 -21.42 -19.66 2.25
N SER A 845 -22.40 -18.96 2.82
CA SER A 845 -23.25 -18.04 2.07
C SER A 845 -22.43 -16.88 1.49
N TYR A 846 -21.50 -16.34 2.27
CA TYR A 846 -20.54 -15.33 1.81
C TYR A 846 -19.71 -15.86 0.64
N ALA A 847 -19.13 -17.05 0.79
CA ALA A 847 -18.28 -17.65 -0.24
C ALA A 847 -19.03 -17.83 -1.58
N LYS A 848 -20.29 -18.28 -1.52
CA LYS A 848 -21.16 -18.38 -2.72
C LYS A 848 -21.40 -17.02 -3.38
N ALA A 849 -21.66 -15.98 -2.59
CA ALA A 849 -21.86 -14.62 -3.12
C ALA A 849 -20.58 -14.06 -3.77
N GLN A 850 -19.40 -14.50 -3.33
CA GLN A 850 -18.10 -14.14 -3.90
C GLN A 850 -17.68 -15.02 -5.09
N GLY A 851 -18.51 -15.98 -5.51
CA GLY A 851 -18.19 -16.88 -6.62
C GLY A 851 -17.08 -17.89 -6.32
N ILE A 852 -16.83 -18.21 -5.05
CA ILE A 852 -15.89 -19.26 -4.65
C ILE A 852 -16.48 -20.62 -5.01
N GLU A 853 -15.69 -21.49 -5.63
CA GLU A 853 -16.10 -22.81 -6.12
C GLU A 853 -15.90 -23.92 -5.08
N GLU A 854 -14.87 -23.81 -4.24
CA GLU A 854 -14.55 -24.80 -3.22
C GLU A 854 -14.11 -24.13 -1.91
N ILE A 855 -14.64 -24.61 -0.79
CA ILE A 855 -14.11 -24.29 0.54
C ILE A 855 -13.39 -25.54 1.07
N TYR A 856 -12.18 -25.38 1.58
CA TYR A 856 -11.43 -26.48 2.17
C TYR A 856 -10.76 -26.08 3.49
N GLY A 857 -10.30 -27.07 4.25
CA GLY A 857 -9.54 -26.84 5.46
C GLY A 857 -8.92 -28.12 6.00
N GLU A 858 -8.05 -27.95 6.98
CA GLU A 858 -7.41 -29.06 7.69
C GLU A 858 -7.88 -29.09 9.14
N VAL A 859 -8.11 -30.30 9.66
CA VAL A 859 -8.60 -30.50 11.03
C VAL A 859 -7.80 -31.64 11.66
N LEU A 860 -7.36 -31.50 12.90
CA LEU A 860 -6.73 -32.59 13.64
C LEU A 860 -7.70 -33.77 13.78
N ALA A 861 -7.22 -34.98 13.51
CA ALA A 861 -8.05 -36.19 13.42
C ALA A 861 -8.83 -36.50 14.71
N GLU A 862 -8.31 -36.07 15.86
CA GLU A 862 -8.92 -36.22 17.18
C GLU A 862 -10.00 -35.16 17.50
N ASN A 863 -10.09 -34.06 16.73
CA ASN A 863 -11.11 -33.02 16.91
C ASN A 863 -12.46 -33.47 16.33
N SER A 864 -13.08 -34.44 17.00
CA SER A 864 -14.37 -35.04 16.62
C SER A 864 -15.52 -34.02 16.53
N VAL A 865 -15.46 -32.96 17.34
CA VAL A 865 -16.46 -31.88 17.36
C VAL A 865 -16.44 -31.10 16.04
N MET A 866 -15.26 -30.67 15.59
CA MET A 866 -15.11 -29.93 14.33
C MET A 866 -15.42 -30.80 13.11
N ILE A 867 -14.98 -32.07 13.11
CA ILE A 867 -15.30 -33.02 12.04
C ILE A 867 -16.82 -33.23 11.93
N SER A 868 -17.51 -33.37 13.07
CA SER A 868 -18.97 -33.52 13.10
C SER A 868 -19.70 -32.25 12.63
N LEU A 869 -19.16 -31.08 12.96
CA LEU A 869 -19.66 -29.79 12.48
C LEU A 869 -19.54 -29.69 10.95
N CYS A 870 -18.36 -29.98 10.39
CA CYS A 870 -18.09 -30.00 8.95
C CYS A 870 -19.10 -30.89 8.21
N LYS A 871 -19.28 -32.14 8.67
CA LYS A 871 -20.25 -33.07 8.08
C LYS A 871 -21.68 -32.53 8.10
N ARG A 872 -22.09 -31.90 9.21
CA ARG A 872 -23.44 -31.33 9.36
C ARG A 872 -23.73 -30.21 8.37
N VAL A 873 -22.71 -29.44 7.98
CA VAL A 873 -22.84 -28.35 7.00
C VAL A 873 -22.44 -28.77 5.58
N GLY A 874 -22.25 -30.07 5.34
CA GLY A 874 -22.13 -30.66 4.00
C GLY A 874 -20.70 -30.95 3.52
N PHE A 875 -19.67 -30.75 4.35
CA PHE A 875 -18.30 -31.04 3.94
C PHE A 875 -18.05 -32.55 3.83
N SER A 876 -17.30 -32.92 2.80
CA SER A 876 -16.67 -34.23 2.68
C SER A 876 -15.40 -34.27 3.53
N VAL A 877 -15.09 -35.43 4.11
CA VAL A 877 -13.92 -35.64 4.97
C VAL A 877 -13.03 -36.71 4.35
N HIS A 878 -11.76 -36.39 4.15
CA HIS A 878 -10.77 -37.24 3.50
C HIS A 878 -9.55 -37.43 4.40
N LYS A 879 -9.06 -38.67 4.53
CA LYS A 879 -7.82 -38.95 5.27
C LYS A 879 -6.62 -38.53 4.42
N LYS A 880 -5.63 -37.87 5.03
CA LYS A 880 -4.34 -37.63 4.38
C LYS A 880 -3.46 -38.86 4.50
N LEU A 881 -2.92 -39.33 3.37
CA LEU A 881 -2.00 -40.47 3.32
C LEU A 881 -0.64 -40.14 3.97
N ASN A 882 -0.20 -38.88 3.90
CA ASN A 882 1.13 -38.46 4.34
C ASN A 882 1.16 -37.88 5.76
N ASP A 883 0.00 -37.65 6.38
CA ASP A 883 -0.11 -37.17 7.76
C ASP A 883 -1.39 -37.73 8.41
N PRO A 884 -1.31 -38.89 9.08
CA PRO A 884 -2.47 -39.53 9.68
C PRO A 884 -3.04 -38.77 10.89
N GLY A 885 -2.32 -37.78 11.44
CA GLY A 885 -2.79 -36.92 12.53
C GLY A 885 -3.78 -35.84 12.07
N VAL A 886 -3.94 -35.65 10.75
CA VAL A 886 -4.75 -34.59 10.14
C VAL A 886 -5.74 -35.17 9.14
N VAL A 887 -6.97 -34.67 9.15
CA VAL A 887 -7.98 -34.94 8.13
C VAL A 887 -8.24 -33.69 7.30
N GLY A 888 -8.34 -33.86 5.98
CA GLY A 888 -8.76 -32.81 5.07
C GLY A 888 -10.29 -32.77 5.01
N VAL A 889 -10.85 -31.56 4.97
CA VAL A 889 -12.29 -31.35 4.74
C VAL A 889 -12.48 -30.44 3.54
N SER A 890 -13.47 -30.73 2.69
CA SER A 890 -13.81 -29.85 1.57
C SER A 890 -15.31 -29.83 1.24
N LEU A 891 -15.78 -28.71 0.73
CA LEU A 891 -17.14 -28.46 0.28
C LEU A 891 -17.10 -27.76 -1.08
N LYS A 892 -17.58 -28.43 -2.11
CA LYS A 892 -17.85 -27.79 -3.40
C LYS A 892 -19.11 -26.94 -3.31
N LEU A 893 -19.00 -25.70 -3.76
CA LEU A 893 -20.08 -24.71 -3.78
C LEU A 893 -20.74 -24.61 -5.14
N SER A 894 -20.03 -24.98 -6.20
CA SER A 894 -20.49 -25.07 -7.58
C SER A 894 -21.01 -26.47 -7.91
N ALA A 895 -22.25 -26.51 -8.39
CA ALA A 895 -22.83 -27.56 -9.23
C ALA A 895 -23.29 -26.90 -10.52
#